data_AF-A0A8H4Q9E7-F1
#
_entry.id   AF-A0A8H4Q9E7-F1
#
_cell.length_a   1.000
_cell.length_b   1.000
_cell.length_c   1.000
_cell.angle_alpha   90.00
_cell.angle_beta   90.00
_cell.angle_gamma   90.00
#
_symmetry.space_group_name_H-M   'P 1'
#
loop_
_entity.id
_entity.type
_entity.pdbx_description
1 polymer ?
#
loop_
_entity_poly.entity_id
_entity_poly.type
_entity_poly.pdbx_seq_one_letter_code
_entity_poly.pdbx_strand_id
1 'polypeptide(L)'
;MGVLTHQDALPPPGLSALFRRFSTSVGEAGITCKQYQVRGPAASDRGVRSQEKKTVASASRNRPSRALFCHHRITQTRPPRRLGDMPRRLANPFAPLSAMPLSEKKIERRSSTSSKASRLTNFFSSSPKSKDHMTAQQALLAMQTQQTHHPQQPPQQQHLSASYTGIAPSSLSRPTISLSTAVAGDHVNTVEPKALLQSEDMERRRRVDAQFGPLVHPSHLYVSKSHGEPLKPPVEDEPPYYFLLTTYISYLLLIVLGHIRDFFGKRFGDKKQYRALKAHNGYAPLNDDFDNFYTRRMKRRLDDCFARTTIGVPGRYITIMDRKSDDYNISYEYTGTFTQTLNMSSYNYLGFAQSEGPCADAVEDCVRRYGVSFCSPRADAGTSDLALEVEREIASFVGKSDAMVFSMGYVTNASSFPALVSKGCLIISDELNHASIRIGARLSGAVIQSFKHNDMRDLERVLREAISQGQPRTHRPWKKILVVVEGLYSMEGTMCDLPGILDLKRKYRFYLFVDEAHSVGALGPRGRGVCDYFGVDPSEVDILMGTLTKSFGANGGYIAADKHIIDKLRSTNASTLLGESPAPSVLMQILASLKLITGELCPGQGEERLQRIAFNSRYLRLGLKRLGYIVYGHDDSPIIPVMLYNPGKMPAFSHEMLKRRIAVVVVGYPATPLISSRARFCVSAAHNKDDMDRLLAACDEVSDLLQLKFSTGVAGGLEPLPAHVTAEEEDEWRRTTGTAIKPPRWDLDEVIRRGVNDAKVPLR
;
A
#
# COMPACT_ATOMS: atom_id res chain seq x y z
N MET A 1 -15.33 17.06 -64.55
CA MET A 1 -16.39 17.38 -63.56
C MET A 1 -16.33 16.30 -62.48
N GLY A 2 -16.18 16.57 -61.19
CA GLY A 2 -15.86 17.82 -60.50
C GLY A 2 -14.84 17.56 -59.37
N VAL A 3 -14.28 18.62 -58.78
CA VAL A 3 -13.19 18.55 -57.79
C VAL A 3 -13.76 18.71 -56.37
N LEU A 4 -13.27 17.90 -55.41
CA LEU A 4 -13.24 18.22 -53.99
C LEU A 4 -11.95 17.64 -53.38
N THR A 5 -11.32 18.40 -52.48
CA THR A 5 -9.95 18.18 -51.98
C THR A 5 -9.86 18.39 -50.46
N HIS A 6 -8.75 17.93 -49.86
CA HIS A 6 -8.31 18.10 -48.47
C HIS A 6 -9.05 17.32 -47.37
N GLN A 7 -8.41 16.95 -46.24
CA GLN A 7 -7.05 16.41 -46.00
C GLN A 7 -6.97 15.98 -44.53
N ASP A 8 -7.10 14.69 -44.22
CA ASP A 8 -6.86 14.17 -42.86
C ASP A 8 -5.45 13.59 -42.74
N ALA A 9 -4.59 14.26 -41.99
CA ALA A 9 -3.22 13.85 -41.74
C ALA A 9 -3.11 12.94 -40.51
N LEU A 10 -3.16 11.63 -40.73
CA LEU A 10 -2.80 10.62 -39.71
C LEU A 10 -1.31 10.75 -39.33
N PRO A 11 -0.95 10.75 -38.03
CA PRO A 11 0.45 10.70 -37.62
C PRO A 11 1.04 9.28 -37.83
N PRO A 12 2.31 9.15 -38.27
CA PRO A 12 2.90 7.85 -38.60
C PRO A 12 3.30 7.04 -37.36
N PRO A 13 3.01 5.73 -37.29
CA PRO A 13 3.42 4.87 -36.18
C PRO A 13 4.89 4.42 -36.34
N GLY A 14 5.84 5.19 -35.79
CA GLY A 14 7.27 4.96 -36.04
C GLY A 14 8.14 4.52 -34.84
N LEU A 15 8.01 5.17 -33.67
CA LEU A 15 9.03 5.09 -32.61
C LEU A 15 8.53 4.53 -31.27
N SER A 16 7.32 4.86 -30.82
CA SER A 16 6.81 4.36 -29.54
C SER A 16 6.62 2.84 -29.53
N ALA A 17 6.22 2.24 -30.65
CA ALA A 17 6.09 0.78 -30.80
C ALA A 17 7.46 0.06 -30.79
N LEU A 18 8.49 0.67 -31.40
CA LEU A 18 9.86 0.12 -31.41
C LEU A 18 10.47 0.12 -30.00
N PHE A 19 10.27 1.21 -29.25
CA PHE A 19 10.79 1.34 -27.89
C PHE A 19 9.95 0.62 -26.82
N ARG A 20 8.62 0.48 -26.99
CA ARG A 20 7.81 -0.45 -26.17
C ARG A 20 8.31 -1.88 -26.33
N ARG A 21 8.64 -2.32 -27.56
CA ARG A 21 9.28 -3.62 -27.80
C ARG A 21 10.64 -3.78 -27.12
N PHE A 22 11.46 -2.72 -27.07
CA PHE A 22 12.73 -2.72 -26.33
C PHE A 22 12.51 -2.86 -24.81
N SER A 23 11.51 -2.17 -24.26
CA SER A 23 11.18 -2.26 -22.83
C SER A 23 10.65 -3.65 -22.43
N THR A 24 9.96 -4.37 -23.33
CA THR A 24 9.57 -5.76 -23.11
C THR A 24 10.71 -6.75 -23.37
N SER A 25 11.55 -6.54 -24.38
CA SER A 25 12.61 -7.50 -24.74
C SER A 25 13.74 -7.56 -23.71
N VAL A 26 14.03 -6.46 -23.00
CA VAL A 26 14.98 -6.46 -21.87
C VAL A 26 14.47 -7.32 -20.69
N GLY A 27 13.15 -7.60 -20.62
CA GLY A 27 12.55 -8.50 -19.64
C GLY A 27 12.51 -9.98 -20.03
N GLU A 28 12.72 -10.34 -21.30
CA GLU A 28 12.58 -11.73 -21.79
C GLU A 28 13.86 -12.34 -22.39
N ALA A 29 14.90 -11.54 -22.68
CA ALA A 29 16.11 -12.00 -23.37
C ALA A 29 17.12 -12.72 -22.44
N GLY A 30 16.76 -13.91 -21.94
CA GLY A 30 17.62 -14.76 -21.13
C GLY A 30 17.64 -16.23 -21.54
N ILE A 31 18.32 -16.59 -22.65
CA ILE A 31 18.81 -17.97 -22.93
C ILE A 31 19.78 -17.97 -24.15
N THR A 32 20.71 -18.94 -24.15
CA THR A 32 21.76 -19.25 -25.16
C THR A 32 22.86 -18.21 -25.42
N CYS A 33 24.04 -18.49 -24.84
CA CYS A 33 25.33 -17.98 -25.33
C CYS A 33 26.16 -19.15 -25.90
N LYS A 34 26.50 -19.10 -27.19
CA LYS A 34 27.54 -19.98 -27.78
C LYS A 34 28.91 -19.31 -27.60
N GLN A 35 29.91 -20.11 -27.25
CA GLN A 35 31.29 -19.66 -27.08
C GLN A 35 31.90 -19.17 -28.40
N TYR A 36 32.71 -18.11 -28.35
CA TYR A 36 33.89 -17.97 -29.19
C TYR A 36 35.06 -17.38 -28.39
N GLN A 37 36.23 -18.01 -28.48
CA GLN A 37 37.50 -17.53 -27.96
C GLN A 37 38.24 -16.71 -29.03
N VAL A 38 38.91 -15.62 -28.64
CA VAL A 38 40.25 -15.24 -29.15
C VAL A 38 41.05 -14.59 -28.01
N ARG A 39 42.38 -14.76 -28.00
CA ARG A 39 43.32 -14.23 -26.99
C ARG A 39 44.20 -13.09 -27.55
N GLY A 40 44.29 -11.97 -26.81
CA GLY A 40 45.51 -11.15 -26.58
C GLY A 40 46.28 -10.57 -27.79
N PRO A 41 47.49 -9.99 -27.56
CA PRO A 41 48.20 -9.83 -26.28
C PRO A 41 48.84 -8.44 -25.99
N ALA A 42 49.42 -8.34 -24.79
CA ALA A 42 50.62 -7.57 -24.40
C ALA A 42 50.64 -6.02 -24.38
N ALA A 43 51.06 -5.50 -23.22
CA ALA A 43 51.74 -4.21 -23.05
C ALA A 43 52.78 -4.37 -21.92
N SER A 44 53.91 -3.66 -22.00
CA SER A 44 55.09 -3.90 -21.16
C SER A 44 55.66 -2.64 -20.49
N ASP A 45 55.85 -2.75 -19.17
CA ASP A 45 57.03 -2.33 -18.40
C ASP A 45 57.36 -0.83 -18.10
N ARG A 46 57.78 -0.58 -16.84
CA ARG A 46 58.49 0.59 -16.25
C ARG A 46 57.78 1.98 -16.21
N GLY A 47 58.02 2.86 -15.23
CA GLY A 47 58.68 2.69 -13.92
C GLY A 47 59.30 3.97 -13.30
N VAL A 48 59.19 4.09 -11.95
CA VAL A 48 60.17 4.68 -10.99
C VAL A 48 60.19 6.20 -10.67
N ARG A 49 60.36 6.49 -9.35
CA ARG A 49 60.78 7.74 -8.63
C ARG A 49 59.77 8.90 -8.47
N SER A 50 59.81 9.72 -7.40
CA SER A 50 60.68 9.78 -6.19
C SER A 50 59.97 10.37 -4.94
N GLN A 51 60.63 10.29 -3.78
CA GLN A 51 60.17 10.78 -2.46
C GLN A 51 60.27 12.31 -2.30
N GLU A 52 59.56 12.89 -1.33
CA GLU A 52 60.24 13.59 -0.20
C GLU A 52 59.40 13.65 1.10
N LYS A 53 60.03 14.06 2.21
CA LYS A 53 59.54 13.94 3.60
C LYS A 53 59.25 15.31 4.22
N LYS A 54 58.39 15.37 5.26
CA LYS A 54 58.77 15.85 6.62
C LYS A 54 57.70 15.59 7.68
N THR A 55 58.15 15.59 8.94
CA THR A 55 57.43 15.11 10.14
C THR A 55 57.59 16.15 11.26
N VAL A 56 56.55 16.43 12.06
CA VAL A 56 56.66 17.02 13.42
C VAL A 56 55.52 16.51 14.31
N ALA A 57 55.82 16.22 15.59
CA ALA A 57 54.89 15.87 16.67
C ALA A 57 55.60 16.13 18.02
N SER A 58 55.02 16.07 19.23
CA SER A 58 53.67 15.73 19.73
C SER A 58 53.50 16.28 21.16
N ALA A 59 52.30 16.68 21.61
CA ALA A 59 52.08 16.99 23.04
C ALA A 59 50.64 16.74 23.54
N SER A 60 50.51 16.48 24.85
CA SER A 60 49.30 16.01 25.54
C SER A 60 49.07 16.78 26.84
N ARG A 61 47.82 16.83 27.36
CA ARG A 61 47.45 16.32 28.72
C ARG A 61 46.01 16.62 29.21
N ASN A 62 45.56 15.70 30.07
CA ASN A 62 44.64 15.82 31.24
C ASN A 62 43.11 15.96 31.11
N ARG A 63 42.43 15.00 31.76
CA ARG A 63 41.06 15.07 32.36
C ARG A 63 41.15 15.50 33.84
N PRO A 64 40.03 15.76 34.54
CA PRO A 64 39.38 14.72 35.40
C PRO A 64 37.88 14.52 35.07
N SER A 65 37.25 13.33 35.15
CA SER A 65 36.78 12.58 36.35
C SER A 65 35.65 13.30 37.10
N ARG A 66 34.44 12.76 37.38
CA ARG A 66 33.82 11.39 37.36
C ARG A 66 32.57 11.39 36.40
N ALA A 67 31.60 10.45 36.31
CA ALA A 67 31.24 9.26 37.10
C ALA A 67 30.87 7.97 36.30
N LEU A 68 29.78 7.27 36.68
CA LEU A 68 29.79 5.84 37.00
C LEU A 68 28.37 5.23 37.17
N PHE A 69 28.04 4.11 36.49
CA PHE A 69 27.22 2.92 36.88
C PHE A 69 26.67 2.17 35.64
N CYS A 70 26.30 0.88 35.70
CA CYS A 70 27.16 -0.32 35.77
C CYS A 70 26.44 -1.54 35.11
N HIS A 71 27.12 -2.69 35.02
CA HIS A 71 26.63 -4.04 34.63
C HIS A 71 26.30 -4.31 33.14
N HIS A 72 26.60 -5.50 32.60
CA HIS A 72 27.61 -6.51 32.96
C HIS A 72 27.95 -7.34 31.70
N ARG A 73 29.21 -7.70 31.48
CA ARG A 73 29.63 -8.60 30.39
C ARG A 73 30.60 -9.63 30.94
N ILE A 74 30.18 -10.89 30.98
CA ILE A 74 31.03 -12.00 31.43
C ILE A 74 31.83 -12.52 30.23
N THR A 75 33.15 -12.58 30.38
CA THR A 75 34.07 -13.23 29.45
C THR A 75 34.96 -14.19 30.22
N GLN A 76 34.98 -15.46 29.81
CA GLN A 76 36.06 -16.39 30.17
C GLN A 76 36.71 -16.94 28.90
N THR A 77 38.03 -17.03 28.91
CA THR A 77 38.88 -17.43 27.78
C THR A 77 39.75 -18.61 28.19
N ARG A 78 39.86 -19.65 27.34
CA ARG A 78 40.99 -20.61 27.28
C ARG A 78 40.96 -21.38 25.91
N PRO A 79 42.02 -22.13 25.53
CA PRO A 79 42.63 -22.04 24.19
C PRO A 79 42.24 -23.17 23.20
N PRO A 80 42.70 -23.15 21.92
CA PRO A 80 42.12 -23.99 20.88
C PRO A 80 42.70 -25.41 20.82
N ARG A 81 41.86 -26.37 20.40
CA ARG A 81 42.28 -27.69 19.88
C ARG A 81 41.82 -27.85 18.43
N ARG A 82 42.68 -28.44 17.59
CA ARG A 82 42.33 -28.90 16.23
C ARG A 82 41.76 -30.31 16.31
N LEU A 83 40.67 -30.58 15.59
CA LEU A 83 40.51 -31.69 14.63
C LEU A 83 39.11 -31.58 14.01
N GLY A 84 38.95 -32.01 12.77
CA GLY A 84 37.72 -31.82 12.01
C GLY A 84 36.83 -33.05 12.05
N ASP A 85 35.53 -32.85 11.82
CA ASP A 85 34.64 -33.87 11.28
C ASP A 85 33.47 -33.23 10.52
N MET A 86 32.91 -33.92 9.52
CA MET A 86 31.81 -33.39 8.69
C MET A 86 30.43 -33.58 9.35
N PRO A 87 29.51 -32.59 9.29
CA PRO A 87 28.14 -32.79 9.72
C PRO A 87 27.36 -33.63 8.70
N ARG A 88 26.74 -34.72 9.17
CA ARG A 88 25.83 -35.57 8.38
C ARG A 88 24.56 -34.81 7.99
N ARG A 89 23.99 -35.12 6.82
CA ARG A 89 22.68 -34.59 6.37
C ARG A 89 21.57 -34.99 7.36
N LEU A 90 20.81 -34.00 7.83
CA LEU A 90 19.49 -34.22 8.41
C LEU A 90 18.45 -34.43 7.29
N ALA A 91 17.50 -35.34 7.50
CA ALA A 91 16.42 -35.61 6.54
C ALA A 91 15.31 -34.55 6.63
N ASN A 92 14.67 -34.26 5.50
CA ASN A 92 13.62 -33.25 5.38
C ASN A 92 12.24 -33.80 5.84
N PRO A 93 11.56 -33.22 6.85
CA PRO A 93 10.30 -33.75 7.37
C PRO A 93 9.06 -33.42 6.53
N PHE A 94 9.19 -32.73 5.38
CA PHE A 94 8.05 -32.25 4.57
C PHE A 94 7.83 -33.00 3.25
N ALA A 95 8.11 -34.31 3.20
CA ALA A 95 7.77 -35.15 2.04
C ALA A 95 6.32 -35.68 2.14
N PRO A 96 5.42 -35.40 1.18
CA PRO A 96 4.03 -35.86 1.27
C PRO A 96 3.89 -37.36 0.97
N LEU A 97 3.29 -38.10 1.90
CA LEU A 97 2.90 -39.50 1.71
C LEU A 97 1.67 -39.59 0.79
N SER A 98 1.89 -40.00 -0.46
CA SER A 98 0.80 -40.28 -1.41
C SER A 98 0.30 -41.72 -1.23
N ALA A 99 -0.77 -41.91 -0.46
CA ALA A 99 -1.49 -43.19 -0.38
C ALA A 99 -2.47 -43.33 -1.56
N MET A 100 -2.19 -44.25 -2.47
CA MET A 100 -3.13 -44.71 -3.50
C MET A 100 -3.83 -45.98 -3.01
N PRO A 101 -5.17 -46.11 -3.09
CA PRO A 101 -5.84 -47.38 -2.86
C PRO A 101 -5.71 -48.29 -4.08
N LEU A 102 -5.39 -49.57 -3.83
CA LEU A 102 -5.44 -50.63 -4.83
C LEU A 102 -6.90 -50.95 -5.18
N SER A 103 -7.20 -51.06 -6.47
CA SER A 103 -8.39 -51.78 -6.94
C SER A 103 -8.01 -52.75 -8.06
N GLU A 104 -8.17 -54.04 -7.80
CA GLU A 104 -8.07 -55.06 -8.85
C GLU A 104 -9.23 -54.91 -9.82
N LYS A 105 -8.94 -54.90 -11.13
CA LYS A 105 -9.88 -55.41 -12.13
C LYS A 105 -9.17 -55.89 -13.39
N LYS A 106 -9.56 -57.09 -13.79
CA LYS A 106 -8.94 -57.96 -14.80
C LYS A 106 -9.70 -57.81 -16.11
N ILE A 107 -9.14 -57.15 -17.12
CA ILE A 107 -9.65 -57.17 -18.50
C ILE A 107 -8.49 -57.32 -19.48
N GLU A 108 -8.65 -58.25 -20.42
CA GLU A 108 -7.67 -58.64 -21.42
C GLU A 108 -7.53 -57.60 -22.55
N ARG A 109 -6.34 -57.54 -23.16
CA ARG A 109 -6.21 -57.25 -24.60
C ARG A 109 -4.94 -57.87 -25.17
N ARG A 110 -5.11 -58.62 -26.27
CA ARG A 110 -4.03 -59.27 -27.03
C ARG A 110 -3.21 -58.25 -27.84
N SER A 111 -1.93 -58.57 -28.03
CA SER A 111 -1.11 -58.42 -29.26
C SER A 111 -1.01 -57.04 -29.98
N SER A 112 0.12 -56.61 -30.54
CA SER A 112 1.53 -57.07 -30.54
C SER A 112 2.38 -56.13 -31.41
N THR A 113 3.71 -56.32 -31.44
CA THR A 113 4.72 -55.66 -32.33
C THR A 113 5.01 -54.18 -32.00
N SER A 114 6.23 -53.64 -32.12
CA SER A 114 7.54 -54.11 -32.61
C SER A 114 8.63 -53.33 -31.83
N SER A 115 9.48 -53.95 -30.99
CA SER A 115 10.78 -54.62 -31.24
C SER A 115 11.99 -53.74 -31.62
N LYS A 116 12.97 -53.63 -30.69
CA LYS A 116 14.46 -53.56 -30.81
C LYS A 116 15.01 -52.63 -29.69
N ALA A 117 15.66 -53.18 -28.64
CA ALA A 117 17.09 -53.54 -28.53
C ALA A 117 18.01 -52.29 -28.50
N SER A 118 18.99 -52.11 -27.60
CA SER A 118 19.92 -53.03 -26.89
C SER A 118 20.40 -52.43 -25.53
N ARG A 119 20.37 -53.14 -24.38
CA ARG A 119 21.41 -53.99 -23.72
C ARG A 119 22.62 -53.28 -23.06
N LEU A 120 23.13 -53.94 -22.00
CA LEU A 120 24.32 -53.67 -21.14
C LEU A 120 24.09 -52.62 -20.01
N THR A 121 24.38 -52.86 -18.72
CA THR A 121 25.01 -54.01 -18.03
C THR A 121 24.56 -54.10 -16.56
N ASN A 122 24.46 -55.32 -16.01
CA ASN A 122 24.38 -55.56 -14.55
C ASN A 122 25.75 -55.33 -13.90
N PHE A 123 25.81 -55.11 -12.57
CA PHE A 123 26.60 -55.96 -11.66
C PHE A 123 26.37 -55.67 -10.14
N PHE A 124 26.42 -56.76 -9.37
CA PHE A 124 26.49 -56.92 -7.91
C PHE A 124 25.25 -56.72 -7.02
N SER A 125 25.10 -57.70 -6.11
CA SER A 125 24.08 -57.81 -5.07
C SER A 125 24.76 -58.16 -3.74
N SER A 126 24.23 -57.67 -2.63
CA SER A 126 24.33 -58.36 -1.33
C SER A 126 23.22 -57.90 -0.38
N SER A 127 22.63 -58.86 0.32
CA SER A 127 21.73 -58.64 1.47
C SER A 127 22.56 -58.73 2.77
N PRO A 128 22.05 -58.28 3.93
CA PRO A 128 21.27 -59.22 4.73
C PRO A 128 20.03 -58.61 5.43
N LYS A 129 19.23 -59.50 6.02
CA LYS A 129 18.00 -59.23 6.77
C LYS A 129 18.29 -58.88 8.23
N SER A 130 17.46 -58.06 8.85
CA SER A 130 17.18 -58.10 10.30
C SER A 130 15.68 -57.91 10.55
N LYS A 131 15.20 -58.37 11.71
CA LYS A 131 13.78 -58.44 12.09
C LYS A 131 13.38 -57.30 13.05
N ASP A 132 12.06 -57.19 13.21
CA ASP A 132 11.33 -56.61 14.35
C ASP A 132 11.48 -55.11 14.63
N HIS A 133 10.38 -54.35 14.44
CA HIS A 133 9.70 -53.68 15.56
C HIS A 133 8.30 -53.16 15.14
N MET A 134 7.44 -52.97 16.14
CA MET A 134 5.99 -52.78 16.01
C MET A 134 5.57 -51.41 15.44
N THR A 135 4.45 -51.39 14.71
CA THR A 135 3.83 -50.18 14.18
C THR A 135 3.05 -49.39 15.24
N ALA A 136 3.18 -48.06 15.20
CA ALA A 136 2.58 -47.10 16.14
C ALA A 136 1.03 -47.00 16.10
N GLN A 137 0.34 -47.97 15.50
CA GLN A 137 -1.10 -47.96 15.27
C GLN A 137 -1.91 -48.65 16.39
N GLN A 138 -1.25 -49.39 17.28
CA GLN A 138 -1.86 -49.97 18.49
C GLN A 138 -1.84 -49.03 19.70
N ALA A 139 -1.03 -47.96 19.70
CA ALA A 139 -1.00 -46.98 20.79
C ALA A 139 -2.20 -46.01 20.77
N LEU A 140 -2.74 -45.68 19.58
CA LEU A 140 -3.89 -44.78 19.45
C LEU A 140 -5.22 -45.41 19.88
N LEU A 141 -5.37 -46.72 19.73
CA LEU A 141 -6.60 -47.45 20.10
C LEU A 141 -6.80 -47.58 21.62
N ALA A 142 -5.77 -47.34 22.42
CA ALA A 142 -5.83 -47.41 23.88
C ALA A 142 -6.26 -46.10 24.58
N MET A 143 -6.37 -44.98 23.85
CA MET A 143 -6.76 -43.67 24.40
C MET A 143 -8.22 -43.27 24.13
N GLN A 144 -9.00 -44.09 23.41
CA GLN A 144 -10.41 -43.79 23.08
C GLN A 144 -11.44 -44.55 23.93
N THR A 145 -11.01 -45.35 24.91
CA THR A 145 -11.90 -46.10 25.81
C THR A 145 -11.74 -45.68 27.27
N GLN A 146 -12.12 -44.45 27.59
CA GLN A 146 -12.55 -44.09 28.94
C GLN A 146 -13.60 -42.95 28.91
N GLN A 147 -14.63 -43.10 29.75
CA GLN A 147 -15.68 -42.11 30.08
C GLN A 147 -16.83 -41.88 29.08
N THR A 148 -17.73 -42.87 28.98
CA THR A 148 -19.19 -42.62 29.11
C THR A 148 -19.89 -43.85 29.68
N HIS A 149 -20.64 -43.70 30.79
CA HIS A 149 -21.98 -44.27 30.96
C HIS A 149 -22.71 -43.69 32.20
N HIS A 150 -24.02 -43.52 32.07
CA HIS A 150 -24.97 -42.86 32.99
C HIS A 150 -25.60 -43.81 34.04
N PRO A 151 -26.46 -43.31 34.94
CA PRO A 151 -27.91 -43.41 34.69
C PRO A 151 -28.73 -42.12 34.99
N GLN A 152 -29.97 -42.08 34.48
CA GLN A 152 -30.99 -41.01 34.68
C GLN A 152 -32.14 -41.51 35.58
N GLN A 153 -32.85 -40.61 36.30
CA GLN A 153 -34.29 -40.29 36.09
C GLN A 153 -34.86 -39.30 37.16
N PRO A 154 -36.04 -38.65 36.94
CA PRO A 154 -36.49 -37.39 37.60
C PRO A 154 -37.64 -37.65 38.63
N PRO A 155 -38.51 -36.68 39.07
CA PRO A 155 -38.56 -35.21 38.85
C PRO A 155 -38.83 -34.35 40.13
N GLN A 156 -38.72 -33.01 40.02
CA GLN A 156 -39.69 -32.05 40.61
C GLN A 156 -39.47 -30.60 40.17
N GLN A 157 -40.55 -29.83 40.09
CA GLN A 157 -40.57 -28.39 39.79
C GLN A 157 -40.47 -27.58 41.11
N GLN A 158 -39.76 -26.45 41.10
CA GLN A 158 -40.02 -25.37 42.07
C GLN A 158 -39.66 -23.99 41.46
N HIS A 159 -40.60 -23.05 41.57
CA HIS A 159 -40.41 -21.64 41.26
C HIS A 159 -39.49 -20.99 42.30
N LEU A 160 -38.52 -20.18 41.85
CA LEU A 160 -37.96 -19.11 42.68
C LEU A 160 -37.77 -17.82 41.87
N SER A 161 -38.54 -16.81 42.26
CA SER A 161 -38.39 -15.42 41.84
C SER A 161 -37.21 -14.76 42.58
N ALA A 162 -36.28 -14.15 41.85
CA ALA A 162 -35.23 -13.32 42.44
C ALA A 162 -35.54 -11.82 42.22
N SER A 163 -35.89 -11.14 43.31
CA SER A 163 -36.15 -9.71 43.36
C SER A 163 -34.87 -8.89 43.23
N TYR A 164 -34.87 -7.86 42.39
CA TYR A 164 -33.83 -6.83 42.38
C TYR A 164 -33.87 -6.00 43.67
N THR A 165 -32.80 -6.03 44.46
CA THR A 165 -32.53 -5.05 45.53
C THR A 165 -31.31 -4.23 45.16
N GLY A 166 -31.47 -2.91 45.11
CA GLY A 166 -30.42 -1.98 44.72
C GLY A 166 -29.32 -1.83 45.77
N ILE A 167 -28.08 -1.63 45.31
CA ILE A 167 -26.93 -1.27 46.14
C ILE A 167 -26.51 0.15 45.74
N ALA A 168 -26.55 1.08 46.69
CA ALA A 168 -26.15 2.47 46.49
C ALA A 168 -24.61 2.61 46.51
N PRO A 169 -24.03 3.57 45.77
CA PRO A 169 -22.58 3.80 45.76
C PRO A 169 -22.10 4.44 47.07
N SER A 170 -21.07 3.86 47.68
CA SER A 170 -20.41 4.39 48.86
C SER A 170 -19.54 5.60 48.53
N SER A 171 -19.87 6.76 49.10
CA SER A 171 -19.08 7.99 48.96
C SER A 171 -17.80 7.95 49.80
N LEU A 172 -16.66 7.68 49.16
CA LEU A 172 -15.34 7.84 49.78
C LEU A 172 -14.94 9.32 49.80
N SER A 173 -15.15 9.96 50.95
CA SER A 173 -14.70 11.33 51.24
C SER A 173 -13.17 11.43 51.22
N ARG A 174 -12.63 12.40 50.46
CA ARG A 174 -11.20 12.75 50.51
C ARG A 174 -10.84 13.34 51.89
N PRO A 175 -9.67 13.04 52.46
CA PRO A 175 -9.25 13.60 53.74
C PRO A 175 -8.98 15.10 53.61
N THR A 176 -9.65 15.90 54.43
CA THR A 176 -9.38 17.33 54.55
C THR A 176 -8.23 17.54 55.54
N ILE A 177 -7.08 18.01 55.06
CA ILE A 177 -5.98 18.41 55.94
C ILE A 177 -6.28 19.82 56.46
N SER A 178 -6.57 19.92 57.75
CA SER A 178 -6.71 21.21 58.44
C SER A 178 -5.32 21.74 58.80
N LEU A 179 -4.91 22.84 58.18
CA LEU A 179 -3.63 23.51 58.44
C LEU A 179 -3.88 24.88 59.06
N SER A 180 -3.82 24.93 60.39
CA SER A 180 -4.05 26.16 61.16
C SER A 180 -3.27 26.17 62.47
N THR A 181 -1.95 26.41 62.41
CA THR A 181 -1.16 27.27 63.34
C THR A 181 0.34 27.24 62.99
N ALA A 182 1.01 28.40 63.16
CA ALA A 182 2.48 28.58 63.38
C ALA A 182 3.43 28.29 62.18
N VAL A 183 4.45 29.10 61.82
CA VAL A 183 4.87 30.50 62.11
C VAL A 183 5.51 31.07 60.82
N ALA A 184 5.65 32.40 60.69
CA ALA A 184 6.23 33.08 59.53
C ALA A 184 7.71 32.75 59.22
N GLY A 185 8.07 32.75 57.93
CA GLY A 185 9.45 32.67 57.44
C GLY A 185 9.55 32.59 55.90
N ASP A 186 10.04 33.67 55.29
CA ASP A 186 10.58 33.82 53.91
C ASP A 186 9.69 33.68 52.66
N HIS A 187 9.89 34.65 51.75
CA HIS A 187 9.23 34.79 50.45
C HIS A 187 9.86 33.90 49.36
N VAL A 188 9.12 32.95 48.78
CA VAL A 188 9.36 32.48 47.40
C VAL A 188 8.05 32.15 46.66
N ASN A 189 7.75 32.96 45.63
CA ASN A 189 6.85 32.71 44.49
C ASN A 189 5.65 31.75 44.66
N THR A 190 4.50 32.31 45.00
CA THR A 190 3.20 31.74 44.65
C THR A 190 2.97 31.79 43.14
N VAL A 191 3.23 30.70 42.42
CA VAL A 191 2.67 30.49 41.08
C VAL A 191 1.17 30.23 41.26
N GLU A 192 0.31 31.10 40.74
CA GLU A 192 -1.13 30.87 40.81
C GLU A 192 -1.51 29.58 40.08
N PRO A 193 -2.27 28.66 40.71
CA PRO A 193 -2.67 27.40 40.04
C PRO A 193 -3.54 27.63 38.80
N LYS A 194 -4.18 28.81 38.67
CA LYS A 194 -4.93 29.20 37.46
C LYS A 194 -4.05 29.36 36.22
N ALA A 195 -2.85 29.92 36.36
CA ALA A 195 -1.95 30.15 35.23
C ALA A 195 -1.43 28.83 34.63
N LEU A 196 -1.20 27.83 35.50
CA LEU A 196 -0.70 26.52 35.09
C LEU A 196 -1.79 25.71 34.36
N LEU A 197 -3.02 25.70 34.89
CA LEU A 197 -4.20 25.11 34.21
C LEU A 197 -4.48 25.77 32.85
N GLN A 198 -4.40 27.11 32.76
CA GLN A 198 -4.53 27.82 31.48
C GLN A 198 -3.44 27.44 30.48
N SER A 199 -2.22 27.15 30.95
CA SER A 199 -1.13 26.71 30.06
C SER A 199 -1.36 25.31 29.49
N GLU A 200 -1.85 24.36 30.30
CA GLU A 200 -2.17 23.00 29.86
C GLU A 200 -3.32 22.98 28.85
N ASP A 201 -4.39 23.76 29.09
CA ASP A 201 -5.51 23.89 28.15
C ASP A 201 -5.07 24.48 26.80
N MET A 202 -4.16 25.46 26.81
CA MET A 202 -3.62 26.06 25.58
C MET A 202 -2.71 25.10 24.81
N GLU A 203 -1.90 24.30 25.51
CA GLU A 203 -1.06 23.28 24.87
C GLU A 203 -1.90 22.12 24.32
N ARG A 204 -2.95 21.71 25.05
CA ARG A 204 -3.95 20.75 24.57
C ARG A 204 -4.65 21.24 23.30
N ARG A 205 -5.14 22.48 23.27
CA ARG A 205 -5.75 23.09 22.07
C ARG A 205 -4.80 23.11 20.87
N ARG A 206 -3.54 23.50 21.08
CA ARG A 206 -2.49 23.45 20.03
C ARG A 206 -2.27 22.02 19.51
N ARG A 207 -2.27 21.02 20.40
CA ARG A 207 -2.12 19.61 20.03
C ARG A 207 -3.30 19.12 19.18
N VAL A 208 -4.53 19.49 19.54
CA VAL A 208 -5.74 19.13 18.79
C VAL A 208 -5.72 19.78 17.39
N ASP A 209 -5.46 21.08 17.29
CA ASP A 209 -5.35 21.78 15.99
C ASP A 209 -4.22 21.23 15.10
N ALA A 210 -3.08 20.86 15.69
CA ALA A 210 -1.98 20.21 14.98
C ALA A 210 -2.32 18.79 14.47
N GLN A 211 -3.38 18.16 15.01
CA GLN A 211 -3.86 16.85 14.56
C GLN A 211 -5.03 16.97 13.58
N PHE A 212 -5.95 17.92 13.79
CA PHE A 212 -7.12 18.16 12.95
C PHE A 212 -7.48 19.64 12.94
N GLY A 213 -7.31 20.31 11.80
CA GLY A 213 -7.54 21.75 11.68
C GLY A 213 -9.03 22.14 11.70
N PRO A 214 -9.36 23.37 12.11
CA PRO A 214 -10.73 23.88 12.09
C PRO A 214 -11.24 24.12 10.66
N LEU A 215 -12.57 24.10 10.49
CA LEU A 215 -13.19 24.58 9.26
C LEU A 215 -13.10 26.10 9.22
N VAL A 216 -12.34 26.64 8.26
CA VAL A 216 -12.14 28.10 8.14
C VAL A 216 -13.41 28.80 7.65
N HIS A 217 -14.15 28.20 6.72
CA HIS A 217 -15.38 28.77 6.19
C HIS A 217 -16.30 27.67 5.61
N PRO A 218 -17.64 27.76 5.73
CA PRO A 218 -18.57 26.77 5.17
C PRO A 218 -18.49 26.59 3.65
N SER A 219 -17.92 27.56 2.91
CA SER A 219 -17.67 27.39 1.48
C SER A 219 -16.60 26.34 1.17
N HIS A 220 -15.79 25.90 2.13
CA HIS A 220 -14.73 24.90 1.96
C HIS A 220 -15.26 23.45 2.09
N LEU A 221 -16.49 23.23 1.62
CA LEU A 221 -17.23 21.97 1.64
C LEU A 221 -17.79 21.69 0.23
N TYR A 222 -17.76 20.43 -0.17
CA TYR A 222 -18.26 19.93 -1.46
C TYR A 222 -18.72 18.47 -1.33
N VAL A 223 -19.84 18.08 -1.96
CA VAL A 223 -20.33 16.69 -1.87
C VAL A 223 -19.78 15.86 -3.03
N SER A 224 -18.96 14.84 -2.73
CA SER A 224 -18.45 13.91 -3.74
C SER A 224 -19.54 12.96 -4.23
N LYS A 225 -19.89 13.05 -5.51
CA LYS A 225 -20.84 12.16 -6.19
C LYS A 225 -20.67 12.22 -7.71
N SER A 226 -21.06 11.16 -8.40
CA SER A 226 -21.34 11.22 -9.84
C SER A 226 -22.59 12.07 -10.10
N HIS A 227 -22.59 12.74 -11.26
CA HIS A 227 -23.71 13.55 -11.72
C HIS A 227 -24.64 12.79 -12.69
N GLY A 228 -24.48 11.47 -12.83
CA GLY A 228 -25.26 10.62 -13.73
C GLY A 228 -24.63 10.42 -15.12
N GLU A 229 -23.63 11.23 -15.46
CA GLU A 229 -22.85 11.07 -16.68
C GLU A 229 -21.91 9.84 -16.61
N PRO A 230 -21.67 9.15 -17.74
CA PRO A 230 -20.65 8.10 -17.82
C PRO A 230 -19.27 8.64 -17.43
N LEU A 231 -18.48 7.82 -16.72
CA LEU A 231 -17.12 8.19 -16.34
C LEU A 231 -16.24 8.29 -17.60
N LYS A 232 -16.06 9.50 -18.13
CA LYS A 232 -15.15 9.75 -19.26
C LYS A 232 -13.74 9.28 -18.86
N PRO A 233 -13.02 8.54 -19.72
CA PRO A 233 -11.66 8.11 -19.41
C PRO A 233 -10.79 9.35 -19.14
N PRO A 234 -9.94 9.31 -18.09
CA PRO A 234 -9.12 10.46 -17.72
C PRO A 234 -8.19 10.82 -18.88
N VAL A 235 -8.24 12.08 -19.31
CA VAL A 235 -7.32 12.61 -20.31
C VAL A 235 -5.96 12.78 -19.65
N GLU A 236 -5.00 11.92 -19.99
CA GLU A 236 -3.62 12.01 -19.50
C GLU A 236 -2.81 12.97 -20.38
N ASP A 237 -2.24 14.02 -19.77
CA ASP A 237 -1.34 14.96 -20.44
C ASP A 237 0.07 14.35 -20.54
N GLU A 238 0.60 14.23 -21.77
CA GLU A 238 1.97 13.76 -21.99
C GLU A 238 2.98 14.91 -21.89
N PRO A 239 4.16 14.71 -21.27
CA PRO A 239 5.17 15.75 -21.18
C PRO A 239 5.77 16.03 -22.57
N PRO A 240 6.18 17.27 -22.87
CA PRO A 240 6.92 17.57 -24.09
C PRO A 240 8.11 16.63 -24.30
N TYR A 241 8.34 16.16 -25.53
CA TYR A 241 9.34 15.12 -25.86
C TYR A 241 10.74 15.37 -25.28
N TYR A 242 11.13 16.64 -25.10
CA TYR A 242 12.36 17.03 -24.42
C TYR A 242 12.50 16.42 -23.01
N PHE A 243 11.45 16.45 -22.19
CA PHE A 243 11.48 15.91 -20.82
C PHE A 243 11.44 14.38 -20.79
N LEU A 244 10.74 13.77 -21.74
CA LEU A 244 10.74 12.31 -21.91
C LEU A 244 12.13 11.81 -22.34
N LEU A 245 12.74 12.43 -23.36
CA LEU A 245 14.06 12.08 -23.88
C LEU A 245 15.16 12.30 -22.84
N THR A 246 15.17 13.45 -22.15
CA THR A 246 16.15 13.71 -21.07
C THR A 246 15.98 12.75 -19.88
N THR A 247 14.76 12.29 -19.59
CA THR A 247 14.51 11.25 -18.58
C THR A 247 15.11 9.90 -19.00
N TYR A 248 14.89 9.47 -20.25
CA TYR A 248 15.54 8.26 -20.79
C TYR A 248 17.07 8.35 -20.79
N ILE A 249 17.64 9.48 -21.24
CA ILE A 249 19.10 9.71 -21.22
C ILE A 249 19.63 9.67 -19.78
N SER A 250 18.91 10.26 -18.82
CA SER A 250 19.30 10.25 -17.40
C SER A 250 19.34 8.83 -16.83
N TYR A 251 18.33 8.01 -17.09
CA TYR A 251 18.33 6.61 -16.68
C TYR A 251 19.42 5.80 -17.39
N LEU A 252 19.59 5.97 -18.70
CA LEU A 252 20.65 5.29 -19.48
C LEU A 252 22.04 5.61 -18.91
N LEU A 253 22.33 6.88 -18.62
CA LEU A 253 23.60 7.32 -18.04
C LEU A 253 23.82 6.73 -16.64
N LEU A 254 22.78 6.72 -15.77
CA LEU A 254 22.85 6.10 -14.45
C LEU A 254 23.09 4.58 -14.52
N ILE A 255 22.44 3.90 -15.47
CA ILE A 255 22.58 2.45 -15.71
C ILE A 255 23.99 2.13 -16.23
N VAL A 256 24.47 2.84 -17.24
CA VAL A 256 25.82 2.67 -17.81
C VAL A 256 26.90 2.92 -16.75
N LEU A 257 26.85 4.04 -16.02
CA LEU A 257 27.80 4.33 -14.94
C LEU A 257 27.71 3.32 -13.79
N GLY A 258 26.51 2.83 -13.48
CA GLY A 258 26.30 1.78 -12.49
C GLY A 258 26.95 0.46 -12.90
N HIS A 259 26.80 0.03 -14.16
CA HIS A 259 27.42 -1.19 -14.68
C HIS A 259 28.94 -1.06 -14.80
N ILE A 260 29.46 0.10 -15.22
CA ILE A 260 30.90 0.41 -15.19
C ILE A 260 31.43 0.26 -13.75
N ARG A 261 30.76 0.87 -12.77
CA ARG A 261 31.15 0.74 -11.35
C ARG A 261 31.06 -0.70 -10.83
N ASP A 262 30.07 -1.48 -11.26
CA ASP A 262 29.97 -2.90 -10.93
C ASP A 262 31.06 -3.74 -11.60
N PHE A 263 31.45 -3.44 -12.85
CA PHE A 263 32.53 -4.13 -13.55
C PHE A 263 33.88 -3.93 -12.85
N PHE A 264 34.27 -2.67 -12.61
CA PHE A 264 35.49 -2.34 -11.89
C PHE A 264 35.43 -2.83 -10.43
N GLY A 265 34.28 -2.68 -9.76
CA GLY A 265 34.07 -3.18 -8.39
C GLY A 265 34.18 -4.70 -8.27
N LYS A 266 33.59 -5.46 -9.20
CA LYS A 266 33.72 -6.93 -9.26
C LYS A 266 35.16 -7.35 -9.59
N ARG A 267 35.96 -6.58 -10.33
CA ARG A 267 37.32 -6.98 -10.76
C ARG A 267 38.44 -6.52 -9.81
N PHE A 268 38.32 -5.32 -9.24
CA PHE A 268 39.38 -4.66 -8.46
C PHE A 268 38.93 -4.18 -7.06
N GLY A 269 37.63 -4.15 -6.77
CA GLY A 269 37.09 -3.71 -5.48
C GLY A 269 37.17 -4.78 -4.37
N ASP A 270 36.70 -4.42 -3.18
CA ASP A 270 36.66 -5.34 -2.03
C ASP A 270 35.82 -6.59 -2.35
N LYS A 271 36.49 -7.75 -2.34
CA LYS A 271 35.88 -9.06 -2.59
C LYS A 271 34.72 -9.36 -1.64
N LYS A 272 34.69 -8.80 -0.42
CA LYS A 272 33.59 -8.98 0.53
C LYS A 272 32.32 -8.29 0.05
N GLN A 273 32.39 -7.03 -0.37
CA GLN A 273 31.22 -6.26 -0.84
C GLN A 273 30.57 -6.85 -2.09
N TYR A 274 31.38 -7.39 -3.03
CA TYR A 274 30.88 -7.95 -4.29
C TYR A 274 30.65 -9.47 -4.25
N ARG A 275 30.80 -10.13 -3.08
CA ARG A 275 30.65 -11.60 -2.96
C ARG A 275 29.26 -12.10 -3.32
N ALA A 276 28.21 -11.37 -2.92
CA ALA A 276 26.82 -11.72 -3.19
C ALA A 276 26.40 -11.54 -4.67
N LEU A 277 27.24 -10.90 -5.48
CA LEU A 277 26.99 -10.52 -6.89
C LEU A 277 27.73 -11.42 -7.88
N LYS A 278 28.21 -12.57 -7.41
CA LYS A 278 28.99 -13.56 -8.15
C LYS A 278 28.58 -14.95 -7.69
N ALA A 279 28.59 -15.91 -8.61
CA ALA A 279 28.57 -17.31 -8.23
C ALA A 279 29.80 -17.65 -7.37
N HIS A 280 29.60 -18.38 -6.28
CA HIS A 280 30.66 -18.75 -5.33
C HIS A 280 30.34 -20.10 -4.70
N ASN A 281 31.33 -21.00 -4.58
CA ASN A 281 31.17 -22.37 -4.07
C ASN A 281 30.03 -23.17 -4.76
N GLY A 282 29.80 -22.96 -6.06
CA GLY A 282 28.74 -23.62 -6.82
C GLY A 282 27.32 -23.05 -6.61
N TYR A 283 27.15 -22.06 -5.74
CA TYR A 283 25.87 -21.36 -5.57
C TYR A 283 25.74 -20.22 -6.57
N ALA A 284 24.54 -20.06 -7.15
CA ALA A 284 24.13 -18.88 -7.89
C ALA A 284 24.06 -17.64 -6.97
N PRO A 285 24.15 -16.41 -7.51
CA PRO A 285 23.83 -15.21 -6.74
C PRO A 285 22.36 -15.29 -6.24
N LEU A 286 22.11 -14.77 -5.04
CA LEU A 286 20.81 -14.90 -4.36
C LEU A 286 19.70 -13.98 -4.89
N ASN A 287 20.05 -12.98 -5.72
CA ASN A 287 19.13 -11.96 -6.19
C ASN A 287 19.16 -11.88 -7.70
N ASP A 288 18.04 -11.48 -8.29
CA ASP A 288 17.94 -11.14 -9.72
C ASP A 288 18.82 -9.93 -10.07
N ASP A 289 19.43 -9.95 -11.26
CA ASP A 289 20.50 -9.02 -11.64
C ASP A 289 19.98 -7.58 -11.76
N PHE A 290 18.78 -7.35 -12.32
CA PHE A 290 18.27 -5.98 -12.53
C PHE A 290 17.70 -5.36 -11.25
N ASP A 291 16.81 -6.03 -10.52
CA ASP A 291 16.23 -5.48 -9.29
C ASP A 291 17.29 -5.23 -8.21
N ASN A 292 18.28 -6.12 -8.11
CA ASN A 292 19.42 -5.92 -7.23
C ASN A 292 20.31 -4.76 -7.67
N PHE A 293 20.55 -4.61 -8.99
CA PHE A 293 21.27 -3.48 -9.54
C PHE A 293 20.55 -2.15 -9.27
N TYR A 294 19.25 -2.06 -9.58
CA TYR A 294 18.41 -0.89 -9.32
C TYR A 294 18.48 -0.50 -7.85
N THR A 295 18.27 -1.48 -6.94
CA THR A 295 18.32 -1.24 -5.50
C THR A 295 19.66 -0.68 -5.03
N ARG A 296 20.78 -1.29 -5.46
CA ARG A 296 22.14 -0.89 -5.04
C ARG A 296 22.65 0.41 -5.66
N ARG A 297 22.26 0.72 -6.90
CA ARG A 297 22.88 1.79 -7.71
C ARG A 297 21.99 3.01 -7.92
N MET A 298 20.67 2.81 -7.98
CA MET A 298 19.67 3.86 -8.14
C MET A 298 18.92 4.10 -6.83
N LYS A 299 18.06 3.17 -6.38
CA LYS A 299 17.15 3.36 -5.22
C LYS A 299 17.88 3.88 -3.98
N ARG A 300 19.02 3.28 -3.60
CA ARG A 300 19.75 3.69 -2.39
C ARG A 300 20.11 5.18 -2.37
N ARG A 301 20.44 5.80 -3.51
CA ARG A 301 20.73 7.24 -3.58
C ARG A 301 19.54 8.15 -3.25
N LEU A 302 18.34 7.57 -3.18
CA LEU A 302 17.07 8.22 -2.90
C LEU A 302 16.49 7.79 -1.53
N ASP A 303 17.13 6.84 -0.82
CA ASP A 303 16.59 6.25 0.41
C ASP A 303 16.49 7.22 1.59
N ASP A 304 17.07 8.41 1.51
CA ASP A 304 16.88 9.50 2.47
C ASP A 304 15.53 10.22 2.29
N CYS A 305 15.01 10.21 1.06
CA CYS A 305 13.69 10.70 0.69
C CYS A 305 12.60 9.65 0.95
N PHE A 306 12.96 8.37 0.96
CA PHE A 306 12.08 7.28 1.38
C PHE A 306 12.16 7.01 2.89
N ALA A 307 11.11 6.44 3.48
CA ALA A 307 11.12 5.89 4.85
C ALA A 307 11.77 6.80 5.92
N ARG A 308 11.44 8.11 5.92
CA ARG A 308 11.81 9.03 7.01
C ARG A 308 11.06 8.62 8.27
N THR A 309 11.78 8.53 9.40
CA THR A 309 11.19 8.12 10.68
C THR A 309 10.33 9.24 11.25
N THR A 310 9.10 8.93 11.64
CA THR A 310 8.16 9.88 12.24
C THR A 310 7.84 9.52 13.69
N ILE A 311 7.51 10.52 14.50
CA ILE A 311 7.05 10.37 15.89
C ILE A 311 5.73 11.11 16.11
N GLY A 312 4.98 10.67 17.13
CA GLY A 312 3.69 11.25 17.47
C GLY A 312 2.56 10.82 16.52
N VAL A 313 1.53 11.66 16.44
CA VAL A 313 0.27 11.36 15.76
C VAL A 313 0.32 11.78 14.29
N PRO A 314 -0.08 10.92 13.32
CA PRO A 314 -0.09 11.25 11.89
C PRO A 314 -1.35 12.04 11.45
N GLY A 315 -1.57 13.19 12.10
CA GLY A 315 -2.66 14.13 11.79
C GLY A 315 -2.27 15.16 10.72
N ARG A 316 -2.86 16.37 10.80
CA ARG A 316 -2.56 17.55 9.96
C ARG A 316 -1.06 17.85 9.85
N TYR A 317 -0.35 17.75 10.97
CA TYR A 317 1.12 17.82 11.02
C TYR A 317 1.74 16.47 11.42
N ILE A 318 2.92 16.16 10.89
CA ILE A 318 3.78 15.07 11.35
C ILE A 318 5.16 15.59 11.76
N THR A 319 5.71 14.97 12.81
CA THR A 319 7.05 15.26 13.30
C THR A 319 8.02 14.19 12.81
N ILE A 320 9.02 14.62 12.04
CA ILE A 320 10.09 13.78 11.49
C ILE A 320 11.27 13.79 12.46
N MET A 321 11.89 12.63 12.70
CA MET A 321 13.20 12.53 13.35
C MET A 321 14.29 12.86 12.34
N ASP A 322 15.05 13.91 12.60
CA ASP A 322 16.09 14.33 11.68
C ASP A 322 17.26 13.32 11.69
N ARG A 323 17.72 12.95 10.49
CA ARG A 323 18.80 12.00 10.28
C ARG A 323 19.76 12.48 9.20
N LYS A 324 21.05 12.19 9.36
CA LYS A 324 22.09 12.40 8.35
C LYS A 324 22.66 11.06 7.87
N SER A 325 23.29 11.07 6.70
CA SER A 325 24.05 9.94 6.17
C SER A 325 25.32 10.45 5.50
N ASP A 326 26.46 10.04 6.02
CA ASP A 326 27.79 10.42 5.49
C ASP A 326 28.35 9.33 4.54
N ASP A 327 27.58 8.27 4.26
CA ASP A 327 28.01 7.07 3.52
C ASP A 327 27.17 6.73 2.28
N TYR A 328 26.46 7.73 1.73
CA TYR A 328 25.54 7.59 0.59
C TYR A 328 24.35 6.67 0.88
N ASN A 329 23.64 6.95 1.99
CA ASN A 329 22.41 6.28 2.40
C ASN A 329 22.60 4.77 2.64
N ILE A 330 23.77 4.34 3.13
CA ILE A 330 23.99 2.96 3.59
C ILE A 330 23.61 2.85 5.07
N SER A 331 23.96 3.86 5.87
CA SER A 331 23.56 4.01 7.26
C SER A 331 23.04 5.43 7.53
N TYR A 332 22.27 5.57 8.61
CA TYR A 332 21.73 6.84 9.07
C TYR A 332 22.04 7.05 10.54
N GLU A 333 22.51 8.25 10.86
CA GLU A 333 22.67 8.72 12.24
C GLU A 333 21.53 9.70 12.53
N TYR A 334 20.75 9.45 13.59
CA TYR A 334 19.79 10.41 14.09
C TYR A 334 20.52 11.58 14.77
N THR A 335 20.16 12.81 14.43
CA THR A 335 20.80 14.01 14.97
C THR A 335 20.32 14.38 16.38
N GLY A 336 19.22 13.79 16.83
CA GLY A 336 18.52 14.16 18.07
C GLY A 336 17.58 15.37 17.92
N THR A 337 17.49 15.98 16.72
CA THR A 337 16.54 17.05 16.43
C THR A 337 15.26 16.51 15.78
N PHE A 338 14.20 17.31 15.87
CA PHE A 338 12.88 16.97 15.36
C PHE A 338 12.33 18.10 14.50
N THR A 339 11.72 17.72 13.38
CA THR A 339 11.20 18.63 12.36
C THR A 339 9.71 18.40 12.19
N GLN A 340 8.88 19.33 12.70
CA GLN A 340 7.44 19.32 12.44
C GLN A 340 7.16 19.81 11.01
N THR A 341 6.24 19.12 10.31
CA THR A 341 5.94 19.34 8.89
C THR A 341 4.47 19.12 8.57
N LEU A 342 3.93 19.85 7.59
CA LEU A 342 2.58 19.63 7.06
C LEU A 342 2.50 18.24 6.39
N ASN A 343 1.47 17.46 6.70
CA ASN A 343 1.41 16.05 6.35
C ASN A 343 0.67 15.76 5.03
N MET A 344 1.34 15.92 3.90
CA MET A 344 0.78 15.50 2.60
C MET A 344 1.13 14.05 2.24
N SER A 345 1.45 13.22 3.24
CA SER A 345 2.12 11.92 3.07
C SER A 345 1.33 10.72 3.60
N SER A 346 0.30 10.95 4.40
CA SER A 346 -0.50 9.92 5.08
C SER A 346 -1.81 9.61 4.36
N TYR A 347 -2.29 8.37 4.44
CA TYR A 347 -3.63 7.99 3.97
C TYR A 347 -4.73 8.21 5.04
N ASN A 348 -4.49 9.05 6.05
CA ASN A 348 -5.44 9.41 7.10
C ASN A 348 -6.54 10.33 6.57
N TYR A 349 -7.33 9.85 5.60
CA TYR A 349 -8.24 10.63 4.77
C TYR A 349 -9.27 11.42 5.59
N LEU A 350 -9.98 10.78 6.53
CA LEU A 350 -10.95 11.47 7.40
C LEU A 350 -10.33 12.05 8.67
N GLY A 351 -9.02 11.90 8.89
CA GLY A 351 -8.35 12.48 10.06
C GLY A 351 -8.73 11.80 11.38
N PHE A 352 -9.00 10.49 11.41
CA PHE A 352 -9.37 9.75 12.64
C PHE A 352 -8.19 9.22 13.44
N ALA A 353 -6.97 9.23 12.90
CA ALA A 353 -5.77 9.01 13.71
C ALA A 353 -5.45 10.27 14.54
N GLN A 354 -6.16 10.43 15.66
CA GLN A 354 -6.02 11.49 16.67
C GLN A 354 -5.66 10.85 18.02
N SER A 355 -4.92 11.55 18.90
CA SER A 355 -4.67 11.07 20.27
C SER A 355 -5.72 11.51 21.29
N GLU A 356 -6.67 12.34 20.87
CA GLU A 356 -7.72 12.90 21.73
C GLU A 356 -9.04 13.00 20.95
N GLY A 357 -10.16 12.81 21.65
CA GLY A 357 -11.51 12.86 21.07
C GLY A 357 -12.16 11.49 20.95
N PRO A 358 -13.41 11.42 20.43
CA PRO A 358 -14.32 10.30 20.69
C PRO A 358 -13.78 8.91 20.34
N CYS A 359 -12.97 8.77 19.28
CA CYS A 359 -12.30 7.50 18.96
C CYS A 359 -11.23 7.12 20.00
N ALA A 360 -10.34 8.06 20.36
CA ALA A 360 -9.24 7.79 21.29
C ALA A 360 -9.78 7.46 22.69
N ASP A 361 -10.78 8.23 23.14
CA ASP A 361 -11.43 8.05 24.43
C ASP A 361 -12.13 6.67 24.52
N ALA A 362 -12.87 6.28 23.47
CA ALA A 362 -13.51 4.97 23.38
C ALA A 362 -12.49 3.81 23.35
N VAL A 363 -11.35 4.00 22.67
CA VAL A 363 -10.25 3.03 22.62
C VAL A 363 -9.60 2.85 23.99
N GLU A 364 -9.39 3.91 24.76
CA GLU A 364 -8.86 3.81 26.13
C GLU A 364 -9.78 2.95 27.03
N ASP A 365 -11.08 3.24 27.01
CA ASP A 365 -12.07 2.45 27.76
C ASP A 365 -12.27 1.04 27.22
N CYS A 366 -11.97 0.78 25.95
CA CYS A 366 -11.91 -0.57 25.41
C CYS A 366 -10.72 -1.35 25.98
N VAL A 367 -9.52 -0.76 26.02
CA VAL A 367 -8.33 -1.42 26.58
C VAL A 367 -8.51 -1.76 28.06
N ARG A 368 -9.17 -0.90 28.83
CA ARG A 368 -9.52 -1.17 30.24
C ARG A 368 -10.48 -2.36 30.42
N ARG A 369 -11.36 -2.61 29.44
CA ARG A 369 -12.39 -3.67 29.49
C ARG A 369 -11.94 -5.01 28.88
N TYR A 370 -11.31 -4.97 27.72
CA TYR A 370 -10.95 -6.15 26.90
C TYR A 370 -9.45 -6.48 26.91
N GLY A 371 -8.61 -5.63 27.51
CA GLY A 371 -7.17 -5.75 27.43
C GLY A 371 -6.60 -5.36 26.06
N VAL A 372 -5.40 -5.85 25.76
CA VAL A 372 -4.59 -5.43 24.59
C VAL A 372 -4.66 -6.42 23.42
N SER A 373 -4.98 -7.69 23.66
CA SER A 373 -5.02 -8.74 22.63
C SER A 373 -5.91 -9.91 23.07
N PHE A 374 -6.50 -10.62 22.09
CA PHE A 374 -7.22 -11.88 22.32
C PHE A 374 -6.32 -13.13 22.27
N CYS A 375 -5.07 -13.00 21.81
CA CYS A 375 -4.04 -14.05 21.81
C CYS A 375 -4.48 -15.42 21.22
N SER A 376 -5.34 -15.41 20.21
CA SER A 376 -5.89 -16.62 19.58
C SER A 376 -6.45 -16.31 18.18
N PRO A 377 -6.42 -17.28 17.24
CA PRO A 377 -7.10 -17.15 15.95
C PRO A 377 -8.63 -17.03 16.08
N ARG A 378 -9.26 -16.41 15.08
CA ARG A 378 -10.72 -16.20 15.05
C ARG A 378 -11.52 -17.51 15.05
N ALA A 379 -10.97 -18.59 14.51
CA ALA A 379 -11.60 -19.91 14.47
C ALA A 379 -11.62 -20.65 15.82
N ASP A 380 -10.75 -20.27 16.76
CA ASP A 380 -10.65 -20.86 18.10
C ASP A 380 -11.26 -19.92 19.14
N ALA A 381 -10.46 -19.39 20.07
CA ALA A 381 -10.91 -18.50 21.15
C ALA A 381 -10.83 -17.00 20.83
N GLY A 382 -10.37 -16.63 19.62
CA GLY A 382 -10.10 -15.24 19.25
C GLY A 382 -11.31 -14.42 18.79
N THR A 383 -12.49 -15.02 18.63
CA THR A 383 -13.71 -14.28 18.25
C THR A 383 -14.40 -13.69 19.49
N SER A 384 -14.40 -12.36 19.57
CA SER A 384 -15.10 -11.58 20.60
C SER A 384 -16.44 -11.02 20.09
N ASP A 385 -17.30 -10.65 21.05
CA ASP A 385 -18.49 -9.83 20.84
C ASP A 385 -18.19 -8.52 20.10
N LEU A 386 -17.10 -7.83 20.46
CA LEU A 386 -16.62 -6.62 19.80
C LEU A 386 -16.24 -6.87 18.33
N ALA A 387 -15.63 -8.01 18.01
CA ALA A 387 -15.33 -8.36 16.62
C ALA A 387 -16.60 -8.62 15.80
N LEU A 388 -17.62 -9.23 16.41
CA LEU A 388 -18.92 -9.45 15.78
C LEU A 388 -19.74 -8.15 15.62
N GLU A 389 -19.63 -7.20 16.56
CA GLU A 389 -20.22 -5.86 16.40
C GLU A 389 -19.58 -5.13 15.23
N VAL A 390 -18.24 -5.08 15.17
CA VAL A 390 -17.51 -4.45 14.05
C VAL A 390 -17.86 -5.10 12.70
N GLU A 391 -17.99 -6.43 12.63
CA GLU A 391 -18.41 -7.11 11.39
C GLU A 391 -19.83 -6.70 10.96
N ARG A 392 -20.78 -6.57 11.90
CA ARG A 392 -22.14 -6.08 11.60
C ARG A 392 -22.14 -4.63 11.14
N GLU A 393 -21.40 -3.74 11.80
CA GLU A 393 -21.35 -2.32 11.42
C GLU A 393 -20.67 -2.11 10.06
N ILE A 394 -19.60 -2.85 9.76
CA ILE A 394 -18.99 -2.83 8.42
C ILE A 394 -20.01 -3.28 7.36
N ALA A 395 -20.72 -4.40 7.59
CA ALA A 395 -21.71 -4.92 6.66
C ALA A 395 -22.86 -3.92 6.42
N SER A 396 -23.41 -3.33 7.49
CA SER A 396 -24.42 -2.26 7.46
C SER A 396 -23.94 -1.03 6.69
N PHE A 397 -22.71 -0.57 6.98
CA PHE A 397 -22.11 0.60 6.37
C PHE A 397 -21.95 0.45 4.85
N VAL A 398 -21.42 -0.68 4.37
CA VAL A 398 -21.21 -0.91 2.93
C VAL A 398 -22.44 -1.46 2.20
N GLY A 399 -23.54 -1.75 2.90
CA GLY A 399 -24.77 -2.28 2.31
C GLY A 399 -24.69 -3.76 1.91
N LYS A 400 -23.99 -4.59 2.69
CA LYS A 400 -23.90 -6.04 2.50
C LYS A 400 -24.49 -6.83 3.66
N SER A 401 -24.84 -8.09 3.40
CA SER A 401 -25.53 -8.94 4.38
C SER A 401 -24.67 -9.44 5.54
N ASP A 402 -23.36 -9.57 5.32
CA ASP A 402 -22.40 -10.04 6.31
C ASP A 402 -20.99 -9.55 5.92
N ALA A 403 -20.06 -9.49 6.88
CA ALA A 403 -18.67 -9.12 6.64
C ALA A 403 -17.72 -9.87 7.58
N MET A 404 -16.44 -9.96 7.21
CA MET A 404 -15.38 -10.57 8.01
C MET A 404 -14.18 -9.62 8.11
N VAL A 405 -13.71 -9.36 9.33
CA VAL A 405 -12.57 -8.47 9.60
C VAL A 405 -11.25 -9.25 9.75
N PHE A 406 -10.18 -8.68 9.21
CA PHE A 406 -8.82 -9.23 9.17
C PHE A 406 -7.84 -8.28 9.87
N SER A 407 -6.79 -8.81 10.48
CA SER A 407 -5.77 -8.03 11.19
C SER A 407 -4.79 -7.24 10.29
N MET A 408 -4.76 -7.50 8.97
CA MET A 408 -3.95 -6.73 8.02
C MET A 408 -4.61 -6.59 6.64
N GLY A 409 -4.71 -5.36 6.12
CA GLY A 409 -5.32 -5.06 4.81
C GLY A 409 -4.62 -5.74 3.61
N TYR A 410 -3.28 -5.84 3.61
CA TYR A 410 -2.55 -6.56 2.55
C TYR A 410 -2.92 -8.05 2.52
N VAL A 411 -2.96 -8.68 3.71
CA VAL A 411 -3.27 -10.11 3.87
C VAL A 411 -4.72 -10.40 3.51
N THR A 412 -5.65 -9.47 3.77
CA THR A 412 -7.08 -9.56 3.41
C THR A 412 -7.27 -9.98 1.95
N ASN A 413 -6.57 -9.32 1.03
CA ASN A 413 -6.53 -9.72 -0.39
C ASN A 413 -5.77 -11.04 -0.57
N ALA A 414 -4.54 -11.12 -0.07
CA ALA A 414 -3.63 -12.23 -0.35
C ALA A 414 -4.15 -13.62 0.10
N SER A 415 -4.93 -13.70 1.18
CA SER A 415 -5.50 -14.96 1.70
C SER A 415 -6.89 -15.29 1.16
N SER A 416 -7.63 -14.29 0.64
CA SER A 416 -9.02 -14.49 0.23
C SER A 416 -9.16 -15.04 -1.19
N PHE A 417 -8.31 -14.64 -2.14
CA PHE A 417 -8.32 -15.23 -3.48
C PHE A 417 -8.17 -16.77 -3.46
N PRO A 418 -7.23 -17.38 -2.69
CA PRO A 418 -7.15 -18.84 -2.52
C PRO A 418 -8.40 -19.51 -1.93
N ALA A 419 -9.23 -18.80 -1.17
CA ALA A 419 -10.47 -19.33 -0.60
C ALA A 419 -11.68 -19.17 -1.56
N LEU A 420 -11.65 -18.15 -2.43
CA LEU A 420 -12.74 -17.83 -3.37
C LEU A 420 -12.64 -18.62 -4.69
N VAL A 421 -11.43 -18.77 -5.24
CA VAL A 421 -11.15 -19.33 -6.56
C VAL A 421 -10.02 -20.34 -6.51
N SER A 422 -9.98 -21.26 -7.49
CA SER A 422 -9.05 -22.40 -7.50
C SER A 422 -8.72 -22.82 -8.95
N LYS A 423 -7.94 -23.90 -9.11
CA LYS A 423 -7.67 -24.53 -10.41
C LYS A 423 -8.97 -24.82 -11.19
N GLY A 424 -9.03 -24.28 -12.41
CA GLY A 424 -10.20 -24.32 -13.30
C GLY A 424 -11.13 -23.10 -13.19
N CYS A 425 -10.79 -22.11 -12.36
CA CYS A 425 -11.34 -20.76 -12.40
C CYS A 425 -10.44 -19.82 -13.21
N LEU A 426 -11.01 -18.70 -13.64
CA LEU A 426 -10.33 -17.57 -14.28
C LEU A 426 -10.43 -16.33 -13.40
N ILE A 427 -9.33 -15.60 -13.26
CA ILE A 427 -9.26 -14.24 -12.74
C ILE A 427 -8.92 -13.31 -13.90
N ILE A 428 -9.73 -12.27 -14.11
CA ILE A 428 -9.45 -11.17 -15.03
C ILE A 428 -9.14 -9.94 -14.17
N SER A 429 -7.89 -9.49 -14.20
CA SER A 429 -7.39 -8.40 -13.37
C SER A 429 -7.16 -7.13 -14.21
N ASP A 430 -7.49 -5.96 -13.67
CA ASP A 430 -6.94 -4.71 -14.20
C ASP A 430 -5.41 -4.75 -14.16
N GLU A 431 -4.74 -4.17 -15.16
CA GLU A 431 -3.28 -4.17 -15.24
C GLU A 431 -2.60 -3.41 -14.09
N LEU A 432 -3.25 -2.39 -13.49
CA LEU A 432 -2.69 -1.59 -12.40
C LEU A 432 -3.05 -2.12 -10.99
N ASN A 433 -3.87 -3.17 -10.89
CA ASN A 433 -4.26 -3.76 -9.60
C ASN A 433 -3.09 -4.01 -8.65
N HIS A 434 -3.30 -3.66 -7.39
CA HIS A 434 -2.32 -3.65 -6.30
C HIS A 434 -1.61 -4.99 -6.10
N ALA A 435 -0.38 -4.92 -5.57
CA ALA A 435 0.48 -6.08 -5.35
C ALA A 435 -0.18 -7.18 -4.49
N SER A 436 -1.04 -6.83 -3.54
CA SER A 436 -1.79 -7.81 -2.73
C SER A 436 -2.77 -8.65 -3.55
N ILE A 437 -3.46 -8.03 -4.51
CA ILE A 437 -4.35 -8.71 -5.45
C ILE A 437 -3.51 -9.63 -6.34
N ARG A 438 -2.42 -9.12 -6.92
CA ARG A 438 -1.52 -9.91 -7.79
C ARG A 438 -0.94 -11.13 -7.08
N ILE A 439 -0.54 -11.00 -5.80
CA ILE A 439 -0.03 -12.13 -5.02
C ILE A 439 -1.15 -13.11 -4.63
N GLY A 440 -2.30 -12.63 -4.13
CA GLY A 440 -3.43 -13.51 -3.81
C GLY A 440 -3.95 -14.30 -5.01
N ALA A 441 -4.09 -13.63 -6.16
CA ALA A 441 -4.47 -14.26 -7.42
C ALA A 441 -3.49 -15.39 -7.79
N ARG A 442 -2.18 -15.16 -7.70
CA ARG A 442 -1.14 -16.19 -7.94
C ARG A 442 -1.22 -17.35 -6.95
N LEU A 443 -1.47 -17.08 -5.67
CA LEU A 443 -1.61 -18.12 -4.63
C LEU A 443 -2.83 -19.03 -4.84
N SER A 444 -3.89 -18.54 -5.51
CA SER A 444 -5.10 -19.33 -5.77
C SER A 444 -4.91 -20.50 -6.76
N GLY A 445 -3.88 -20.44 -7.62
CA GLY A 445 -3.69 -21.39 -8.71
C GLY A 445 -4.78 -21.35 -9.80
N ALA A 446 -5.63 -20.32 -9.82
CA ALA A 446 -6.50 -20.01 -10.96
C ALA A 446 -5.67 -19.55 -12.18
N VAL A 447 -6.28 -19.57 -13.36
CA VAL A 447 -5.69 -18.89 -14.53
C VAL A 447 -5.89 -17.39 -14.35
N ILE A 448 -4.87 -16.59 -14.67
CA ILE A 448 -4.92 -15.13 -14.55
C ILE A 448 -4.74 -14.54 -15.95
N GLN A 449 -5.63 -13.63 -16.33
CA GLN A 449 -5.50 -12.76 -17.49
C GLN A 449 -5.60 -11.30 -17.02
N SER A 450 -5.04 -10.38 -17.80
CA SER A 450 -5.12 -8.94 -17.55
C SER A 450 -5.79 -8.21 -18.70
N PHE A 451 -6.54 -7.17 -18.38
CA PHE A 451 -7.03 -6.19 -19.35
C PHE A 451 -6.39 -4.83 -19.07
N LYS A 452 -6.33 -3.96 -20.08
CA LYS A 452 -5.78 -2.60 -19.94
C LYS A 452 -6.53 -1.78 -18.89
N HIS A 453 -5.82 -0.86 -18.24
CA HIS A 453 -6.35 -0.07 -17.14
C HIS A 453 -7.64 0.65 -17.52
N ASN A 454 -8.72 0.34 -16.79
CA ASN A 454 -10.04 0.94 -16.97
C ASN A 454 -10.62 0.90 -18.41
N ASP A 455 -10.13 0.02 -19.30
CA ASP A 455 -10.59 -0.08 -20.70
C ASP A 455 -11.69 -1.15 -20.85
N MET A 456 -12.96 -0.72 -20.84
CA MET A 456 -14.11 -1.61 -20.99
C MET A 456 -14.14 -2.37 -22.33
N ARG A 457 -13.53 -1.83 -23.39
CA ARG A 457 -13.46 -2.50 -24.70
C ARG A 457 -12.45 -3.65 -24.68
N ASP A 458 -11.32 -3.46 -24.00
CA ASP A 458 -10.34 -4.53 -23.79
C ASP A 458 -10.86 -5.59 -22.80
N LEU A 459 -11.57 -5.18 -21.74
CA LEU A 459 -12.26 -6.10 -20.84
C LEU A 459 -13.29 -6.97 -21.57
N GLU A 460 -14.15 -6.38 -22.42
CA GLU A 460 -15.10 -7.14 -23.23
C GLU A 460 -14.38 -8.12 -24.19
N ARG A 461 -13.29 -7.69 -24.83
CA ARG A 461 -12.47 -8.54 -25.70
C ARG A 461 -11.93 -9.76 -24.95
N VAL A 462 -11.29 -9.53 -23.79
CA VAL A 462 -10.74 -10.60 -22.93
C VAL A 462 -11.84 -11.55 -22.45
N LEU A 463 -13.01 -11.03 -22.04
CA LEU A 463 -14.16 -11.85 -21.64
C LEU A 463 -14.66 -12.75 -22.79
N ARG A 464 -14.84 -12.21 -24.01
CA ARG A 464 -15.26 -12.98 -25.19
C ARG A 464 -14.27 -14.08 -25.55
N GLU A 465 -12.98 -13.76 -25.59
CA GLU A 465 -11.90 -14.72 -25.87
C GLU A 465 -11.87 -15.82 -24.80
N ALA A 466 -11.91 -15.46 -23.52
CA ALA A 466 -11.87 -16.42 -22.43
C ALA A 466 -13.10 -17.34 -22.36
N ILE A 467 -14.31 -16.81 -22.60
CA ILE A 467 -15.55 -17.59 -22.59
C ILE A 467 -15.61 -18.54 -23.80
N SER A 468 -15.22 -18.07 -24.99
CA SER A 468 -15.24 -18.90 -26.21
C SER A 468 -14.17 -19.99 -26.22
N GLN A 469 -12.97 -19.73 -25.70
CA GLN A 469 -11.89 -20.71 -25.65
C GLN A 469 -11.96 -21.66 -24.45
N GLY A 470 -12.59 -21.24 -23.35
CA GLY A 470 -12.65 -22.01 -22.11
C GLY A 470 -11.28 -22.19 -21.43
N GLN A 471 -11.18 -23.22 -20.58
CA GLN A 471 -9.98 -23.54 -19.82
C GLN A 471 -8.82 -23.97 -20.74
N PRO A 472 -7.59 -23.41 -20.57
CA PRO A 472 -6.41 -23.79 -21.34
C PRO A 472 -6.20 -25.30 -21.44
N ARG A 473 -5.78 -25.77 -22.64
CA ARG A 473 -5.56 -27.17 -23.03
C ARG A 473 -6.78 -28.09 -23.04
N THR A 474 -7.83 -27.79 -22.26
CA THR A 474 -8.99 -28.68 -22.12
C THR A 474 -10.25 -28.14 -22.81
N HIS A 475 -10.30 -26.85 -23.13
CA HIS A 475 -11.43 -26.12 -23.69
C HIS A 475 -12.75 -26.32 -22.94
N ARG A 476 -12.68 -26.74 -21.66
CA ARG A 476 -13.85 -26.91 -20.80
C ARG A 476 -14.34 -25.55 -20.30
N PRO A 477 -15.66 -25.35 -20.08
CA PRO A 477 -16.17 -24.15 -19.44
C PRO A 477 -15.47 -23.86 -18.11
N TRP A 478 -15.29 -22.57 -17.79
CA TRP A 478 -14.71 -22.13 -16.51
C TRP A 478 -15.64 -22.47 -15.34
N LYS A 479 -15.07 -22.86 -14.19
CA LYS A 479 -15.85 -23.07 -12.97
C LYS A 479 -16.41 -21.77 -12.40
N LYS A 480 -15.60 -20.71 -12.47
CA LYS A 480 -15.91 -19.32 -12.09
C LYS A 480 -15.06 -18.40 -12.95
N ILE A 481 -15.61 -17.25 -13.34
CA ILE A 481 -14.86 -16.10 -13.88
C ILE A 481 -15.01 -14.97 -12.85
N LEU A 482 -13.88 -14.46 -12.37
CA LEU A 482 -13.82 -13.37 -11.39
C LEU A 482 -13.10 -12.17 -12.02
N VAL A 483 -13.81 -11.07 -12.24
CA VAL A 483 -13.24 -9.78 -12.62
C VAL A 483 -12.85 -9.04 -11.34
N VAL A 484 -11.65 -8.46 -11.32
CA VAL A 484 -11.06 -7.81 -10.14
C VAL A 484 -10.57 -6.42 -10.49
N VAL A 485 -11.01 -5.41 -9.74
CA VAL A 485 -10.64 -3.99 -9.92
C VAL A 485 -10.44 -3.28 -8.57
N GLU A 486 -9.70 -2.17 -8.56
CA GLU A 486 -9.71 -1.20 -7.46
C GLU A 486 -10.84 -0.18 -7.66
N GLY A 487 -11.50 0.24 -6.57
CA GLY A 487 -12.46 1.34 -6.58
C GLY A 487 -11.77 2.67 -6.92
N LEU A 488 -10.70 2.97 -6.18
CA LEU A 488 -9.80 4.11 -6.43
C LEU A 488 -8.35 3.62 -6.45
N TYR A 489 -7.65 3.82 -7.57
CA TYR A 489 -6.32 3.25 -7.81
C TYR A 489 -5.23 4.03 -7.08
N SER A 490 -4.40 3.31 -6.33
CA SER A 490 -3.50 3.85 -5.31
C SER A 490 -2.35 4.78 -5.77
N MET A 491 -1.97 4.78 -7.05
CA MET A 491 -0.87 5.59 -7.59
C MET A 491 -1.34 6.66 -8.59
N GLU A 492 -2.35 6.33 -9.39
CA GLU A 492 -2.93 7.17 -10.45
C GLU A 492 -4.01 8.11 -9.90
N GLY A 493 -4.69 7.74 -8.82
CA GLY A 493 -5.85 8.48 -8.32
C GLY A 493 -7.06 8.42 -9.27
N THR A 494 -7.07 7.47 -10.21
CA THR A 494 -8.20 7.15 -11.08
C THR A 494 -9.22 6.29 -10.33
N MET A 495 -10.47 6.29 -10.80
CA MET A 495 -11.58 5.47 -10.31
C MET A 495 -11.94 4.48 -11.40
N CYS A 496 -12.41 3.28 -11.04
CA CYS A 496 -12.95 2.36 -12.04
C CYS A 496 -14.29 2.86 -12.62
N ASP A 497 -14.52 2.57 -13.90
CA ASP A 497 -15.83 2.70 -14.55
C ASP A 497 -16.77 1.58 -14.06
N LEU A 498 -17.23 1.70 -12.81
CA LEU A 498 -18.14 0.72 -12.21
C LEU A 498 -19.43 0.52 -13.03
N PRO A 499 -20.09 1.57 -13.57
CA PRO A 499 -21.24 1.38 -14.46
C PRO A 499 -20.92 0.52 -15.70
N GLY A 500 -19.82 0.80 -16.42
CA GLY A 500 -19.41 0.02 -17.58
C GLY A 500 -19.04 -1.43 -17.25
N ILE A 501 -18.39 -1.66 -16.10
CA ILE A 501 -18.11 -3.01 -15.60
C ILE A 501 -19.41 -3.77 -15.31
N LEU A 502 -20.42 -3.11 -14.74
CA LEU A 502 -21.71 -3.73 -14.42
C LEU A 502 -22.53 -4.07 -15.68
N ASP A 503 -22.47 -3.25 -16.74
CA ASP A 503 -23.05 -3.63 -18.04
C ASP A 503 -22.42 -4.90 -18.62
N LEU A 504 -21.09 -5.01 -18.54
CA LEU A 504 -20.38 -6.23 -18.93
C LEU A 504 -20.72 -7.40 -18.00
N LYS A 505 -20.92 -7.18 -16.70
CA LYS A 505 -21.36 -8.20 -15.72
C LYS A 505 -22.74 -8.73 -16.09
N ARG A 506 -23.70 -7.86 -16.40
CA ARG A 506 -25.06 -8.23 -16.85
C ARG A 506 -25.03 -9.07 -18.13
N LYS A 507 -24.15 -8.72 -19.07
CA LYS A 507 -23.96 -9.40 -20.37
C LYS A 507 -23.25 -10.75 -20.28
N TYR A 508 -22.17 -10.86 -19.49
CA TYR A 508 -21.27 -12.02 -19.46
C TYR A 508 -21.36 -12.87 -18.18
N ARG A 509 -22.15 -12.45 -17.18
CA ARG A 509 -22.47 -13.20 -15.95
C ARG A 509 -21.23 -13.65 -15.16
N PHE A 510 -20.22 -12.78 -15.05
CA PHE A 510 -19.07 -12.99 -14.18
C PHE A 510 -19.32 -12.53 -12.73
N TYR A 511 -18.45 -12.96 -11.81
CA TYR A 511 -18.34 -12.41 -10.46
C TYR A 511 -17.40 -11.21 -10.46
N LEU A 512 -17.67 -10.20 -9.65
CA LEU A 512 -16.96 -8.95 -9.51
C LEU A 512 -16.44 -8.80 -8.08
N PHE A 513 -15.14 -8.51 -7.98
CA PHE A 513 -14.45 -8.16 -6.75
C PHE A 513 -13.95 -6.72 -6.87
N VAL A 514 -14.40 -5.84 -5.98
CA VAL A 514 -13.95 -4.44 -5.93
C VAL A 514 -13.13 -4.24 -4.66
N ASP A 515 -11.88 -3.82 -4.82
CA ASP A 515 -11.01 -3.36 -3.73
C ASP A 515 -11.27 -1.86 -3.49
N GLU A 516 -12.14 -1.58 -2.52
CA GLU A 516 -12.51 -0.24 -2.08
C GLU A 516 -11.44 0.42 -1.18
N ALA A 517 -10.23 -0.14 -1.04
CA ALA A 517 -9.29 0.26 0.02
C ALA A 517 -8.81 1.72 -0.03
N HIS A 518 -9.01 2.48 -1.12
CA HIS A 518 -8.73 3.92 -1.17
C HIS A 518 -9.99 4.79 -1.34
N SER A 519 -11.14 4.17 -1.59
CA SER A 519 -12.42 4.83 -1.87
C SER A 519 -13.37 4.78 -0.67
N VAL A 520 -13.36 3.69 0.12
CA VAL A 520 -14.16 3.63 1.36
C VAL A 520 -13.68 4.69 2.37
N GLY A 521 -14.62 5.46 2.90
CA GLY A 521 -14.39 6.64 3.74
C GLY A 521 -13.76 7.83 3.01
N ALA A 522 -13.65 7.80 1.68
CA ALA A 522 -13.03 8.87 0.89
C ALA A 522 -13.93 9.37 -0.26
N LEU A 523 -14.77 8.50 -0.81
CA LEU A 523 -15.67 8.79 -1.93
C LEU A 523 -17.13 8.48 -1.59
N GLY A 524 -18.02 9.21 -2.27
CA GLY A 524 -19.47 9.10 -2.13
C GLY A 524 -20.04 9.98 -0.99
N PRO A 525 -21.31 10.41 -1.07
CA PRO A 525 -21.90 11.33 -0.10
C PRO A 525 -21.92 10.81 1.34
N ARG A 526 -21.95 9.48 1.51
CA ARG A 526 -21.94 8.78 2.81
C ARG A 526 -20.61 8.08 3.08
N GLY A 527 -19.61 8.30 2.24
CA GLY A 527 -18.28 7.72 2.37
C GLY A 527 -18.22 6.21 2.16
N ARG A 528 -19.16 5.58 1.45
CA ARG A 528 -19.20 4.10 1.37
C ARG A 528 -18.34 3.51 0.24
N GLY A 529 -17.68 4.35 -0.57
CA GLY A 529 -16.84 3.90 -1.69
C GLY A 529 -17.43 4.20 -3.06
N VAL A 530 -16.95 3.52 -4.10
CA VAL A 530 -17.37 3.81 -5.48
C VAL A 530 -18.83 3.48 -5.75
N CYS A 531 -19.41 2.50 -5.06
CA CYS A 531 -20.85 2.21 -5.19
C CYS A 531 -21.70 3.43 -4.80
N ASP A 532 -21.35 4.10 -3.70
CA ASP A 532 -22.03 5.29 -3.19
C ASP A 532 -21.69 6.57 -3.96
N TYR A 533 -20.50 6.64 -4.56
CA TYR A 533 -20.14 7.68 -5.53
C TYR A 533 -21.00 7.62 -6.80
N PHE A 534 -21.19 6.43 -7.38
CA PHE A 534 -21.97 6.25 -8.61
C PHE A 534 -23.48 6.07 -8.37
N GLY A 535 -23.95 5.98 -7.12
CA GLY A 535 -25.36 5.68 -6.82
C GLY A 535 -25.78 4.24 -7.16
N VAL A 536 -24.82 3.33 -7.29
CA VAL A 536 -24.99 1.91 -7.58
C VAL A 536 -25.40 1.16 -6.30
N ASP A 537 -26.35 0.24 -6.40
CA ASP A 537 -26.69 -0.66 -5.30
C ASP A 537 -25.52 -1.64 -5.05
N PRO A 538 -24.94 -1.68 -3.84
CA PRO A 538 -23.93 -2.67 -3.46
C PRO A 538 -24.34 -4.13 -3.72
N SER A 539 -25.63 -4.46 -3.85
CA SER A 539 -26.10 -5.79 -4.25
C SER A 539 -25.57 -6.24 -5.63
N GLU A 540 -25.29 -5.31 -6.56
CA GLU A 540 -24.76 -5.62 -7.89
C GLU A 540 -23.28 -6.04 -7.91
N VAL A 541 -22.53 -5.80 -6.82
CA VAL A 541 -21.11 -6.16 -6.67
C VAL A 541 -20.98 -7.36 -5.75
N ASP A 542 -20.49 -8.51 -6.20
CA ASP A 542 -20.56 -9.75 -5.39
C ASP A 542 -19.68 -9.69 -4.13
N ILE A 543 -18.50 -9.05 -4.23
CA ILE A 543 -17.52 -8.97 -3.13
C ILE A 543 -16.94 -7.56 -3.05
N LEU A 544 -17.13 -6.91 -1.90
CA LEU A 544 -16.45 -5.66 -1.54
C LEU A 544 -15.32 -5.97 -0.55
N MET A 545 -14.10 -5.59 -0.90
CA MET A 545 -12.94 -5.64 -0.01
C MET A 545 -12.56 -4.21 0.38
N GLY A 546 -12.12 -3.99 1.61
CA GLY A 546 -11.58 -2.69 2.01
C GLY A 546 -10.47 -2.80 3.04
N THR A 547 -9.76 -1.69 3.26
CA THR A 547 -8.74 -1.56 4.31
C THR A 547 -9.20 -0.60 5.39
N LEU A 548 -8.83 -0.89 6.63
CA LEU A 548 -9.16 -0.08 7.80
C LEU A 548 -7.97 0.81 8.22
N THR A 549 -6.83 0.66 7.53
CA THR A 549 -5.58 1.40 7.73
C THR A 549 -5.54 2.84 7.21
N LYS A 550 -6.59 3.30 6.51
CA LYS A 550 -6.60 4.60 5.81
C LYS A 550 -7.63 5.54 6.42
N SER A 551 -8.81 5.65 5.80
CA SER A 551 -9.87 6.59 6.20
C SER A 551 -10.26 6.47 7.67
N PHE A 552 -10.30 5.25 8.21
CA PHE A 552 -10.69 4.92 9.60
C PHE A 552 -9.58 5.14 10.64
N GLY A 553 -8.33 5.39 10.23
CA GLY A 553 -7.20 5.61 11.14
C GLY A 553 -6.82 4.39 12.01
N ALA A 554 -7.20 3.17 11.60
CA ALA A 554 -7.04 1.95 12.38
C ALA A 554 -5.96 1.02 11.77
N ASN A 555 -6.11 -0.29 11.97
CA ASN A 555 -5.35 -1.33 11.25
C ASN A 555 -6.33 -2.43 10.80
N GLY A 556 -5.90 -3.26 9.84
CA GLY A 556 -6.69 -4.36 9.30
C GLY A 556 -7.36 -4.07 7.97
N GLY A 557 -8.27 -4.97 7.60
CA GLY A 557 -9.10 -4.87 6.40
C GLY A 557 -10.34 -5.74 6.58
N TYR A 558 -11.25 -5.70 5.61
CA TYR A 558 -12.48 -6.48 5.64
C TYR A 558 -12.83 -7.05 4.27
N ILE A 559 -13.67 -8.08 4.27
CA ILE A 559 -14.45 -8.49 3.11
C ILE A 559 -15.92 -8.51 3.51
N ALA A 560 -16.77 -7.87 2.70
CA ALA A 560 -18.20 -7.82 2.86
C ALA A 560 -18.87 -8.38 1.58
N ALA A 561 -19.86 -9.27 1.77
CA ALA A 561 -20.46 -10.03 0.68
C ALA A 561 -21.81 -10.61 1.12
N ASP A 562 -22.35 -11.51 0.30
CA ASP A 562 -23.47 -12.36 0.68
C ASP A 562 -23.06 -13.31 1.81
N LYS A 563 -23.96 -13.54 2.78
CA LYS A 563 -23.69 -14.33 3.98
C LYS A 563 -23.06 -15.70 3.71
N HIS A 564 -23.56 -16.41 2.69
CA HIS A 564 -23.04 -17.72 2.30
C HIS A 564 -21.58 -17.68 1.81
N ILE A 565 -21.12 -16.55 1.24
CA ILE A 565 -19.73 -16.32 0.84
C ILE A 565 -18.88 -16.07 2.09
N ILE A 566 -19.36 -15.22 3.01
CA ILE A 566 -18.66 -14.90 4.25
C ILE A 566 -18.52 -16.12 5.15
N ASP A 567 -19.57 -16.91 5.35
CA ASP A 567 -19.51 -18.15 6.16
C ASP A 567 -18.60 -19.20 5.51
N LYS A 568 -18.51 -19.23 4.17
CA LYS A 568 -17.51 -20.05 3.47
C LYS A 568 -16.08 -19.55 3.69
N LEU A 569 -15.86 -18.23 3.71
CA LEU A 569 -14.57 -17.63 4.02
C LEU A 569 -14.17 -17.91 5.48
N ARG A 570 -15.06 -17.69 6.45
CA ARG A 570 -14.83 -17.99 7.88
C ARG A 570 -14.35 -19.43 8.11
N SER A 571 -14.92 -20.39 7.38
CA SER A 571 -14.61 -21.82 7.50
C SER A 571 -13.40 -22.32 6.69
N THR A 572 -12.81 -21.52 5.79
CA THR A 572 -11.72 -21.98 4.90
C THR A 572 -10.55 -21.03 4.69
N ASN A 573 -10.66 -19.75 5.05
CA ASN A 573 -9.60 -18.78 4.88
C ASN A 573 -8.49 -19.01 5.93
N ALA A 574 -7.25 -19.20 5.46
CA ALA A 574 -6.11 -19.45 6.33
C ALA A 574 -5.84 -18.32 7.35
N SER A 575 -6.21 -17.07 7.05
CA SER A 575 -6.13 -15.95 8.00
C SER A 575 -7.15 -16.04 9.13
N THR A 576 -8.30 -16.67 8.93
CA THR A 576 -9.30 -16.89 9.98
C THR A 576 -8.94 -18.10 10.84
N LEU A 577 -8.43 -19.15 10.20
CA LEU A 577 -8.06 -20.42 10.84
C LEU A 577 -6.74 -20.36 11.62
N LEU A 578 -5.74 -19.62 11.11
CA LEU A 578 -4.36 -19.62 11.64
C LEU A 578 -3.81 -18.21 11.93
N GLY A 579 -4.55 -17.15 11.57
CA GLY A 579 -4.11 -15.77 11.74
C GLY A 579 -4.61 -15.16 13.05
N GLU A 580 -3.78 -14.32 13.67
CA GLU A 580 -4.12 -13.59 14.88
C GLU A 580 -5.32 -12.66 14.68
N SER A 581 -6.22 -12.68 15.66
CA SER A 581 -7.40 -11.81 15.71
C SER A 581 -7.00 -10.34 15.86
N PRO A 582 -7.75 -9.38 15.27
CA PRO A 582 -7.49 -7.96 15.48
C PRO A 582 -7.56 -7.59 16.97
N ALA A 583 -6.66 -6.73 17.43
CA ALA A 583 -6.63 -6.28 18.82
C ALA A 583 -7.91 -5.51 19.21
N PRO A 584 -8.38 -5.59 20.49
CA PRO A 584 -9.58 -4.88 20.94
C PRO A 584 -9.54 -3.37 20.67
N SER A 585 -8.40 -2.73 20.92
CA SER A 585 -8.18 -1.30 20.63
C SER A 585 -8.34 -0.96 19.14
N VAL A 586 -7.90 -1.82 18.25
CA VAL A 586 -8.05 -1.64 16.79
C VAL A 586 -9.51 -1.79 16.39
N LEU A 587 -10.22 -2.80 16.92
CA LEU A 587 -11.65 -2.98 16.68
C LEU A 587 -12.48 -1.80 17.19
N MET A 588 -12.17 -1.26 18.37
CA MET A 588 -12.87 -0.09 18.90
C MET A 588 -12.60 1.17 18.06
N GLN A 589 -11.37 1.39 17.57
CA GLN A 589 -11.08 2.48 16.64
C GLN A 589 -11.92 2.37 15.35
N ILE A 590 -12.08 1.15 14.81
CA ILE A 590 -12.93 0.89 13.64
C ILE A 590 -14.40 1.20 13.97
N LEU A 591 -14.90 0.70 15.10
CA LEU A 591 -16.28 0.89 15.54
C LEU A 591 -16.62 2.38 15.76
N ALA A 592 -15.77 3.10 16.50
CA ALA A 592 -15.97 4.52 16.78
C ALA A 592 -15.86 5.37 15.51
N SER A 593 -14.91 5.09 14.61
CA SER A 593 -14.81 5.82 13.35
C SER A 593 -15.99 5.55 12.41
N LEU A 594 -16.50 4.32 12.33
CA LEU A 594 -17.76 4.02 11.61
C LEU A 594 -18.93 4.83 12.19
N LYS A 595 -19.13 4.79 13.52
CA LYS A 595 -20.20 5.51 14.21
C LYS A 595 -20.07 7.05 14.14
N LEU A 596 -18.88 7.58 13.91
CA LEU A 596 -18.68 9.00 13.57
C LEU A 596 -19.06 9.31 12.12
N ILE A 597 -18.75 8.42 11.16
CA ILE A 597 -19.13 8.60 9.75
C ILE A 597 -20.64 8.52 9.58
N THR A 598 -21.32 7.57 10.23
CA THR A 598 -22.79 7.43 10.19
C THR A 598 -23.52 8.50 11.00
N GLY A 599 -22.82 9.23 11.88
CA GLY A 599 -23.38 10.28 12.73
C GLY A 599 -24.02 9.77 14.04
N GLU A 600 -23.93 8.48 14.34
CA GLU A 600 -24.41 7.88 15.60
C GLU A 600 -23.69 8.40 16.83
N LEU A 601 -22.37 8.62 16.74
CA LEU A 601 -21.55 9.07 17.87
C LEU A 601 -21.48 10.61 17.97
N CYS A 602 -21.34 11.29 16.82
CA CYS A 602 -21.35 12.75 16.72
C CYS A 602 -22.06 13.17 15.42
N PRO A 603 -23.37 13.53 15.48
CA PRO A 603 -24.13 13.94 14.30
C PRO A 603 -23.44 15.08 13.51
N GLY A 604 -23.48 14.99 12.18
CA GLY A 604 -22.90 15.97 11.26
C GLY A 604 -21.37 15.92 11.10
N GLN A 605 -20.61 15.43 12.10
CA GLN A 605 -19.14 15.45 12.01
C GLN A 605 -18.59 14.55 10.90
N GLY A 606 -19.20 13.38 10.67
CA GLY A 606 -18.85 12.49 9.57
C GLY A 606 -19.08 13.12 8.20
N GLU A 607 -20.24 13.74 8.02
CA GLU A 607 -20.62 14.46 6.79
C GLU A 607 -19.67 15.63 6.53
N GLU A 608 -19.36 16.45 7.53
CA GLU A 608 -18.41 17.57 7.39
C GLU A 608 -17.02 17.06 6.96
N ARG A 609 -16.51 15.99 7.57
CA ARG A 609 -15.21 15.38 7.20
C ARG A 609 -15.21 14.91 5.74
N LEU A 610 -16.27 14.24 5.30
CA LEU A 610 -16.44 13.79 3.91
C LEU A 610 -16.53 14.96 2.91
N GLN A 611 -17.31 15.98 3.24
CA GLN A 611 -17.46 17.15 2.37
C GLN A 611 -16.18 17.98 2.27
N ARG A 612 -15.41 18.05 3.37
CA ARG A 612 -14.16 18.81 3.43
C ARG A 612 -13.02 18.11 2.67
N ILE A 613 -12.87 16.79 2.77
CA ILE A 613 -11.85 16.08 1.97
C ILE A 613 -12.13 16.21 0.48
N ALA A 614 -13.39 16.10 0.05
CA ALA A 614 -13.75 16.28 -1.36
C ALA A 614 -13.42 17.70 -1.85
N PHE A 615 -13.77 18.75 -1.08
CA PHE A 615 -13.38 20.13 -1.41
C PHE A 615 -11.86 20.30 -1.49
N ASN A 616 -11.12 19.90 -0.46
CA ASN A 616 -9.67 20.04 -0.40
C ASN A 616 -8.98 19.33 -1.59
N SER A 617 -9.51 18.17 -2.00
CA SER A 617 -8.98 17.38 -3.12
C SER A 617 -9.17 18.09 -4.45
N ARG A 618 -10.39 18.58 -4.73
CA ARG A 618 -10.71 19.34 -5.95
C ARG A 618 -9.92 20.65 -6.01
N TYR A 619 -9.84 21.38 -4.89
CA TYR A 619 -9.12 22.65 -4.77
C TYR A 619 -7.63 22.52 -5.08
N LEU A 620 -6.93 21.60 -4.40
CA LEU A 620 -5.50 21.38 -4.60
C LEU A 620 -5.20 20.86 -6.01
N ARG A 621 -6.01 19.94 -6.53
CA ARG A 621 -5.85 19.39 -7.88
C ARG A 621 -6.01 20.46 -8.96
N LEU A 622 -7.05 21.30 -8.86
CA LEU A 622 -7.25 22.42 -9.79
C LEU A 622 -6.10 23.42 -9.72
N GLY A 623 -5.67 23.79 -8.51
CA GLY A 623 -4.55 24.72 -8.33
C GLY A 623 -3.27 24.21 -8.98
N LEU A 624 -2.91 22.94 -8.76
CA LEU A 624 -1.72 22.33 -9.38
C LEU A 624 -1.81 22.28 -10.91
N LYS A 625 -2.98 21.94 -11.49
CA LYS A 625 -3.19 22.00 -12.95
C LYS A 625 -3.00 23.42 -13.48
N ARG A 626 -3.54 24.44 -12.80
CA ARG A 626 -3.43 25.87 -13.18
C ARG A 626 -2.02 26.44 -13.11
N LEU A 627 -1.23 26.01 -12.13
CA LEU A 627 0.21 26.31 -12.05
C LEU A 627 1.02 25.65 -13.18
N GLY A 628 0.44 24.69 -13.89
CA GLY A 628 1.04 24.03 -15.06
C GLY A 628 1.66 22.67 -14.79
N TYR A 629 1.34 22.01 -13.68
CA TYR A 629 1.76 20.63 -13.44
C TYR A 629 0.94 19.63 -14.24
N ILE A 630 1.57 18.53 -14.65
CA ILE A 630 0.85 17.33 -15.10
C ILE A 630 0.38 16.57 -13.85
N VAL A 631 -0.94 16.47 -13.70
CA VAL A 631 -1.62 15.88 -12.53
C VAL A 631 -2.58 14.79 -13.01
N TYR A 632 -2.41 13.55 -12.55
CA TYR A 632 -3.26 12.41 -12.92
C TYR A 632 -4.40 12.17 -11.90
N GLY A 633 -5.42 11.43 -12.32
CA GLY A 633 -6.55 11.03 -11.48
C GLY A 633 -7.75 11.97 -11.54
N HIS A 634 -8.90 11.45 -11.10
CA HIS A 634 -10.18 12.17 -11.15
C HIS A 634 -10.31 13.24 -10.07
N ASP A 635 -11.15 14.24 -10.34
CA ASP A 635 -11.30 15.44 -9.52
C ASP A 635 -11.45 15.19 -8.02
N ASP A 636 -12.39 14.32 -7.65
CA ASP A 636 -12.77 14.01 -6.28
C ASP A 636 -11.79 13.10 -5.54
N SER A 637 -10.79 12.55 -6.24
CA SER A 637 -9.81 11.65 -5.64
C SER A 637 -8.87 12.41 -4.67
N PRO A 638 -8.76 11.98 -3.39
CA PRO A 638 -7.80 12.56 -2.44
C PRO A 638 -6.35 12.14 -2.68
N ILE A 639 -6.10 11.40 -3.76
CA ILE A 639 -4.77 11.01 -4.23
C ILE A 639 -4.44 11.91 -5.42
N ILE A 640 -3.51 12.84 -5.22
CA ILE A 640 -3.10 13.83 -6.22
C ILE A 640 -1.64 13.56 -6.62
N PRO A 641 -1.41 12.70 -7.62
CA PRO A 641 -0.09 12.47 -8.21
C PRO A 641 0.31 13.62 -9.13
N VAL A 642 1.47 14.20 -8.85
CA VAL A 642 2.17 15.19 -9.69
C VAL A 642 3.40 14.55 -10.32
N MET A 643 3.48 14.61 -11.65
CA MET A 643 4.53 13.91 -12.40
C MET A 643 5.89 14.63 -12.33
N LEU A 644 6.96 13.91 -12.00
CA LEU A 644 8.32 14.44 -11.86
C LEU A 644 9.26 13.99 -12.99
N TYR A 645 8.99 12.82 -13.58
CA TYR A 645 9.74 12.15 -14.65
C TYR A 645 11.22 11.85 -14.31
N ASN A 646 12.08 12.87 -14.33
CA ASN A 646 13.52 12.72 -14.26
C ASN A 646 13.97 12.22 -12.86
N PRO A 647 14.80 11.15 -12.77
CA PRO A 647 15.23 10.58 -11.49
C PRO A 647 16.02 11.55 -10.59
N GLY A 648 16.65 12.59 -11.15
CA GLY A 648 17.31 13.65 -10.38
C GLY A 648 16.34 14.64 -9.75
N LYS A 649 15.13 14.81 -10.29
CA LYS A 649 14.08 15.68 -9.73
C LYS A 649 13.34 15.03 -8.56
N MET A 650 13.28 13.69 -8.52
CA MET A 650 12.69 12.92 -7.41
C MET A 650 13.23 13.31 -6.01
N PRO A 651 14.54 13.24 -5.72
CA PRO A 651 15.06 13.61 -4.40
C PRO A 651 14.99 15.12 -4.18
N ALA A 652 15.32 15.91 -5.20
CA ALA A 652 15.32 17.38 -5.12
C ALA A 652 13.95 17.92 -4.70
N PHE A 653 12.86 17.40 -5.27
CA PHE A 653 11.49 17.77 -4.86
C PHE A 653 11.20 17.44 -3.39
N SER A 654 11.62 16.26 -2.93
CA SER A 654 11.46 15.83 -1.53
C SER A 654 12.30 16.66 -0.54
N HIS A 655 13.47 17.15 -0.97
CA HIS A 655 14.32 18.04 -0.18
C HIS A 655 13.76 19.47 -0.11
N GLU A 656 13.36 20.04 -1.25
CA GLU A 656 12.81 21.39 -1.32
C GLU A 656 11.48 21.54 -0.58
N MET A 657 10.63 20.50 -0.60
CA MET A 657 9.42 20.44 0.23
C MET A 657 9.75 20.33 1.71
N LEU A 658 10.75 19.52 2.10
CA LEU A 658 11.16 19.39 3.50
C LEU A 658 11.73 20.69 4.06
N LYS A 659 12.50 21.46 3.27
CA LYS A 659 12.98 22.81 3.64
C LYS A 659 11.83 23.75 3.99
N ARG A 660 10.72 23.67 3.24
CA ARG A 660 9.47 24.43 3.46
C ARG A 660 8.57 23.83 4.55
N ARG A 661 9.08 22.82 5.27
CA ARG A 661 8.39 22.03 6.30
C ARG A 661 7.11 21.35 5.79
N ILE A 662 7.18 20.74 4.61
CA ILE A 662 6.11 19.92 4.02
C ILE A 662 6.63 18.50 3.79
N ALA A 663 5.92 17.50 4.30
CA ALA A 663 6.25 16.10 4.09
C ALA A 663 5.46 15.52 2.91
N VAL A 664 6.18 14.94 1.95
CA VAL A 664 5.64 14.43 0.69
C VAL A 664 6.16 13.02 0.42
N VAL A 665 5.33 12.17 -0.20
CA VAL A 665 5.78 10.87 -0.71
C VAL A 665 6.19 11.02 -2.17
N VAL A 666 7.44 10.72 -2.48
CA VAL A 666 7.89 10.52 -3.85
C VAL A 666 7.80 9.03 -4.19
N VAL A 667 7.40 8.69 -5.41
CA VAL A 667 7.14 7.33 -5.89
C VAL A 667 7.85 7.10 -7.23
N GLY A 668 8.41 5.92 -7.41
CA GLY A 668 9.03 5.45 -8.65
C GLY A 668 9.17 3.93 -8.67
N TYR A 669 9.97 3.40 -9.58
CA TYR A 669 10.20 1.95 -9.72
C TYR A 669 10.68 1.32 -8.39
N PRO A 670 10.16 0.13 -7.99
CA PRO A 670 9.25 -0.74 -8.75
C PRO A 670 7.75 -0.45 -8.60
N ALA A 671 7.35 0.57 -7.82
CA ALA A 671 5.93 0.87 -7.60
C ALA A 671 5.23 1.46 -8.84
N THR A 672 5.96 2.24 -9.65
CA THR A 672 5.50 2.75 -10.95
C THR A 672 6.58 2.54 -12.02
N PRO A 673 6.22 2.48 -13.33
CA PRO A 673 7.20 2.45 -14.42
C PRO A 673 8.24 3.58 -14.33
N LEU A 674 9.48 3.31 -14.78
CA LEU A 674 10.63 4.24 -14.65
C LEU A 674 10.33 5.67 -15.14
N ILE A 675 9.63 5.82 -16.26
CA ILE A 675 9.27 7.13 -16.85
C ILE A 675 8.11 7.83 -16.14
N SER A 676 7.48 7.21 -15.13
CA SER A 676 6.26 7.71 -14.48
C SER A 676 6.47 8.01 -12.99
N SER A 677 7.70 8.45 -12.65
CA SER A 677 8.02 8.92 -11.31
C SER A 677 7.22 10.16 -10.96
N ARG A 678 6.75 10.23 -9.71
CA ARG A 678 5.75 11.22 -9.27
C ARG A 678 5.87 11.55 -7.79
N ALA A 679 5.51 12.77 -7.40
CA ALA A 679 5.17 13.09 -6.02
C ALA A 679 3.67 12.81 -5.84
N ARG A 680 3.28 12.06 -4.81
CA ARG A 680 1.89 11.72 -4.58
C ARG A 680 1.43 12.36 -3.29
N PHE A 681 0.69 13.45 -3.41
CA PHE A 681 0.03 14.10 -2.30
C PHE A 681 -1.20 13.30 -1.88
N CYS A 682 -1.34 13.10 -0.58
CA CYS A 682 -2.55 12.52 0.02
C CYS A 682 -3.24 13.62 0.83
N VAL A 683 -4.47 13.98 0.44
CA VAL A 683 -5.27 15.02 1.09
C VAL A 683 -6.06 14.43 2.26
N SER A 684 -6.30 15.22 3.30
CA SER A 684 -7.09 14.84 4.47
C SER A 684 -8.15 15.89 4.80
N ALA A 685 -9.25 15.47 5.43
CA ALA A 685 -10.18 16.34 6.15
C ALA A 685 -9.52 17.07 7.33
N ALA A 686 -8.39 16.56 7.84
CA ALA A 686 -7.59 17.23 8.86
C ALA A 686 -6.91 18.51 8.37
N HIS A 687 -6.78 18.72 7.05
CA HIS A 687 -6.23 19.95 6.47
C HIS A 687 -7.30 21.02 6.32
N ASN A 688 -6.89 22.28 6.48
CA ASN A 688 -7.72 23.44 6.17
C ASN A 688 -7.32 24.08 4.82
N LYS A 689 -8.02 25.15 4.39
CA LYS A 689 -7.68 25.85 3.13
C LYS A 689 -6.28 26.45 3.16
N ASP A 690 -5.87 27.05 4.28
CA ASP A 690 -4.59 27.74 4.42
C ASP A 690 -3.40 26.75 4.26
N ASP A 691 -3.57 25.50 4.69
CA ASP A 691 -2.61 24.42 4.42
C ASP A 691 -2.49 24.13 2.91
N MET A 692 -3.59 24.18 2.16
CA MET A 692 -3.60 23.99 0.71
C MET A 692 -3.00 25.18 -0.03
N ASP A 693 -3.27 26.42 0.41
CA ASP A 693 -2.65 27.63 -0.15
C ASP A 693 -1.14 27.63 0.07
N ARG A 694 -0.70 27.29 1.28
CA ARG A 694 0.72 27.10 1.62
C ARG A 694 1.38 26.03 0.75
N LEU A 695 0.68 24.94 0.47
CA LEU A 695 1.18 23.89 -0.41
C LEU A 695 1.26 24.36 -1.87
N LEU A 696 0.26 25.09 -2.38
CA LEU A 696 0.27 25.67 -3.72
C LEU A 696 1.43 26.66 -3.90
N ALA A 697 1.65 27.56 -2.93
CA ALA A 697 2.80 28.47 -2.92
C ALA A 697 4.14 27.72 -2.95
N ALA A 698 4.29 26.70 -2.09
CA ALA A 698 5.48 25.86 -2.08
C ALA A 698 5.67 25.08 -3.39
N CYS A 699 4.58 24.63 -4.03
CA CYS A 699 4.64 23.96 -5.33
C CYS A 699 5.05 24.93 -6.43
N ASP A 700 4.53 26.15 -6.45
CA ASP A 700 4.89 27.17 -7.46
C ASP A 700 6.40 27.46 -7.45
N GLU A 701 6.96 27.85 -6.29
CA GLU A 701 8.40 28.09 -6.11
C GLU A 701 9.25 26.87 -6.54
N VAL A 702 8.88 25.67 -6.11
CA VAL A 702 9.64 24.44 -6.40
C VAL A 702 9.51 24.03 -7.87
N SER A 703 8.39 24.36 -8.52
CA SER A 703 8.16 24.07 -9.92
C SER A 703 8.99 24.95 -10.86
N ASP A 704 9.29 26.19 -10.48
CA ASP A 704 10.22 27.03 -11.24
C ASP A 704 11.67 26.59 -11.01
N LEU A 705 12.07 26.34 -9.75
CA LEU A 705 13.41 25.85 -9.40
C LEU A 705 13.77 24.52 -10.09
N LEU A 706 12.82 23.58 -10.15
CA LEU A 706 13.03 22.25 -10.73
C LEU A 706 12.52 22.14 -12.17
N GLN A 707 11.97 23.21 -12.75
CA GLN A 707 11.29 23.21 -14.05
C GLN A 707 10.28 22.06 -14.14
N LEU A 708 9.12 22.17 -13.48
CA LEU A 708 8.07 21.14 -13.43
C LEU A 708 6.73 21.58 -14.06
N LYS A 709 6.63 22.85 -14.49
CA LYS A 709 5.47 23.40 -15.21
C LYS A 709 5.44 22.88 -16.66
N PHE A 710 5.12 21.59 -16.84
CA PHE A 710 5.14 20.89 -18.15
C PHE A 710 3.81 20.86 -18.90
N SER A 711 2.68 21.05 -18.20
CA SER A 711 1.37 20.72 -18.76
C SER A 711 1.07 21.52 -20.02
N THR A 712 0.48 20.84 -21.00
CA THR A 712 -0.06 21.42 -22.24
C THR A 712 -1.43 22.07 -22.02
N GLY A 713 -2.11 21.73 -20.92
CA GLY A 713 -3.48 22.11 -20.61
C GLY A 713 -4.54 21.12 -21.12
N VAL A 714 -4.16 20.06 -21.83
CA VAL A 714 -5.10 19.07 -22.39
C VAL A 714 -5.79 18.23 -21.30
N ALA A 715 -5.14 18.00 -20.16
CA ALA A 715 -5.76 17.42 -18.95
C ALA A 715 -6.37 18.49 -18.02
N GLY A 716 -6.42 19.74 -18.46
CA GLY A 716 -7.06 20.87 -17.80
C GLY A 716 -6.14 21.83 -17.04
N GLY A 717 -6.73 22.69 -16.22
CA GLY A 717 -6.16 23.92 -15.69
C GLY A 717 -6.44 25.15 -16.56
N LEU A 718 -7.30 25.03 -17.58
CA LEU A 718 -7.52 26.06 -18.60
C LEU A 718 -8.32 27.27 -18.08
N GLU A 719 -8.17 28.40 -18.78
CA GLU A 719 -9.02 29.58 -18.60
C GLU A 719 -10.49 29.21 -18.91
N PRO A 720 -11.49 29.76 -18.18
CA PRO A 720 -12.90 29.48 -18.47
C PRO A 720 -13.27 29.89 -19.89
N LEU A 721 -14.23 29.18 -20.50
CA LEU A 721 -14.78 29.60 -21.78
C LEU A 721 -15.54 30.94 -21.63
N PRO A 722 -15.65 31.72 -22.73
CA PRO A 722 -16.63 32.79 -22.81
C PRO A 722 -18.03 32.27 -22.47
N ALA A 723 -18.86 33.10 -21.82
CA ALA A 723 -20.17 32.70 -21.30
C ALA A 723 -21.21 32.23 -22.35
N HIS A 724 -20.87 32.28 -23.64
CA HIS A 724 -21.71 31.84 -24.76
C HIS A 724 -21.28 30.50 -25.38
N VAL A 725 -20.25 29.84 -24.85
CA VAL A 725 -19.72 28.56 -25.38
C VAL A 725 -19.82 27.50 -24.30
N THR A 726 -20.49 26.38 -24.59
CA THR A 726 -20.52 25.23 -23.68
C THR A 726 -19.24 24.40 -23.76
N ALA A 727 -19.03 23.51 -22.79
CA ALA A 727 -17.86 22.61 -22.80
C ALA A 727 -17.89 21.57 -23.92
N GLU A 728 -19.06 21.29 -24.51
CA GLU A 728 -19.22 20.34 -25.62
C GLU A 728 -18.93 21.00 -26.97
N GLU A 729 -19.30 22.27 -27.11
CA GLU A 729 -19.00 23.11 -28.28
C GLU A 729 -17.54 23.61 -28.28
N GLU A 730 -16.75 23.35 -27.24
CA GLU A 730 -15.38 23.87 -27.09
C GLU A 730 -14.48 23.55 -28.29
N ASP A 731 -14.47 22.29 -28.72
CA ASP A 731 -13.63 21.83 -29.84
C ASP A 731 -14.02 22.50 -31.16
N GLU A 732 -15.32 22.72 -31.38
CA GLU A 732 -15.84 23.37 -32.58
C GLU A 732 -15.60 24.89 -32.54
N TRP A 733 -15.81 25.52 -31.39
CA TRP A 733 -15.49 26.93 -31.15
C TRP A 733 -13.98 27.21 -31.33
N ARG A 734 -13.11 26.35 -30.81
CA ARG A 734 -11.65 26.44 -31.00
C ARG A 734 -11.26 26.30 -32.48
N ARG A 735 -11.87 25.35 -33.22
CA ARG A 735 -11.65 25.18 -34.67
C ARG A 735 -12.12 26.39 -35.47
N THR A 736 -13.30 26.93 -35.17
CA THR A 736 -13.90 28.06 -35.90
C THR A 736 -13.23 29.40 -35.61
N THR A 737 -12.76 29.63 -34.37
CA THR A 737 -11.99 30.84 -34.01
C THR A 737 -10.49 30.73 -34.25
N GLY A 738 -9.95 29.53 -34.49
CA GLY A 738 -8.51 29.27 -34.57
C GLY A 738 -7.78 29.34 -33.22
N THR A 739 -8.51 29.26 -32.10
CA THR A 739 -7.95 29.47 -30.76
C THR A 739 -7.24 28.21 -30.24
N ALA A 740 -5.90 28.22 -30.32
CA ALA A 740 -5.05 27.15 -29.78
C ALA A 740 -5.18 26.99 -28.25
N ILE A 741 -4.89 25.78 -27.75
CA ILE A 741 -4.79 25.53 -26.30
C ILE A 741 -3.52 26.21 -25.79
N LYS A 742 -3.68 27.19 -24.91
CA LYS A 742 -2.59 27.88 -24.22
C LYS A 742 -2.23 27.09 -22.95
N PRO A 743 -0.97 26.65 -22.78
CA PRO A 743 -0.52 25.97 -21.57
C PRO A 743 -0.85 26.76 -20.29
N PRO A 744 -1.47 26.15 -19.26
CA PRO A 744 -1.92 26.87 -18.08
C PRO A 744 -0.74 27.28 -17.21
N ARG A 745 -0.53 28.58 -17.05
CA ARG A 745 0.54 29.19 -16.23
C ARG A 745 -0.06 30.38 -15.48
N TRP A 746 -1.03 30.08 -14.63
CA TRP A 746 -1.75 31.09 -13.86
C TRP A 746 -0.86 31.65 -12.76
N ASP A 747 -1.08 32.92 -12.41
CA ASP A 747 -0.48 33.52 -11.23
C ASP A 747 -1.07 32.94 -9.95
N LEU A 748 -0.23 32.77 -8.92
CA LEU A 748 -0.62 32.15 -7.65
C LEU A 748 -1.77 32.89 -6.95
N ASP A 749 -1.76 34.23 -6.97
CA ASP A 749 -2.81 35.02 -6.32
C ASP A 749 -4.15 34.84 -7.05
N GLU A 750 -4.15 34.69 -8.38
CA GLU A 750 -5.38 34.38 -9.11
C GLU A 750 -5.89 32.96 -8.82
N VAL A 751 -4.98 31.97 -8.74
CA VAL A 751 -5.33 30.59 -8.38
C VAL A 751 -6.01 30.55 -7.01
N ILE A 752 -5.43 31.19 -6.00
CA ILE A 752 -5.98 31.23 -4.63
C ILE A 752 -7.30 32.02 -4.58
N ARG A 753 -7.36 33.20 -5.23
CA ARG A 753 -8.54 34.08 -5.24
C ARG A 753 -9.78 33.41 -5.83
N ARG A 754 -9.61 32.61 -6.89
CA ARG A 754 -10.73 31.99 -7.62
C ARG A 754 -10.99 30.54 -7.25
N GLY A 755 -9.99 29.84 -6.72
CA GLY A 755 -10.03 28.39 -6.52
C GLY A 755 -11.21 27.89 -5.68
N VAL A 756 -11.69 28.65 -4.70
CA VAL A 756 -12.81 28.23 -3.83
C VAL A 756 -14.14 28.09 -4.61
N ASN A 757 -14.36 28.95 -5.60
CA ASN A 757 -15.54 28.90 -6.45
C ASN A 757 -15.33 27.89 -7.58
N ASP A 758 -14.18 27.98 -8.25
CA ASP A 758 -13.88 27.17 -9.43
C ASP A 758 -13.74 25.68 -9.09
N ALA A 759 -13.28 25.31 -7.88
CA ALA A 759 -13.23 23.92 -7.42
C ALA A 759 -14.61 23.26 -7.24
N LYS A 760 -15.71 24.02 -7.23
CA LYS A 760 -17.09 23.50 -7.14
C LYS A 760 -17.73 23.21 -8.49
N VAL A 761 -17.09 23.66 -9.56
CA VAL A 761 -17.46 23.38 -10.96
C VAL A 761 -16.66 22.15 -11.41
N PRO A 762 -17.17 21.28 -12.32
CA PRO A 762 -16.36 20.24 -12.96
C PRO A 762 -15.03 20.81 -13.47
N LEU A 763 -13.90 20.15 -13.16
CA LEU A 763 -12.60 20.73 -13.48
C LEU A 763 -12.38 20.70 -15.01
N ARG A 764 -11.95 21.82 -15.55
CA ARG A 764 -11.65 22.02 -16.98
C ARG A 764 -10.16 22.16 -17.20
#